data_AF-A0A7C4QWK1-F1
#
_entry.id   AF-A0A7C4QWK1-F1
#
_cell.length_a   1.000
_cell.length_b   1.000
_cell.length_c   1.000
_cell.angle_alpha   90.00
_cell.angle_beta   90.00
_cell.angle_gamma   90.00
#
_symmetry.space_group_name_H-M   'P 1'
#
loop_
_entity.id
_entity.type
_entity.pdbx_description
1 polymer ?
#
loop_
_entity_poly.entity_id
_entity_poly.type
_entity_poly.pdbx_seq_one_letter_code
_entity_poly.pdbx_strand_id
1 'polypeptide(L)'
;MRYWISIAVISWCLAVSARALTPPETNRVYSFKGPLGGGYVVEASQLRAAAKAEGPAWVKARPVNAPRREIELGSRLVLRLAPGLDLTAFLARSPLRLSVKAGPDLYVLEAPGIEPALAEAERLAGLPGVLEARPVVRRLMRKTGPYLARPNDTFFSRQWHLENREASGVRQGPDLNVRAAWPFSRGEGVVIAVVDDGVELTHPELAARTAGVPHYNFEFSSTNGGPPGADAMHATAVAGFAAAELNNRRGVSGVAPAAKISSLVIFTLDGWTVDETELAKAFQFQSNIIHIQNHSWVSSAGYLSGPTSIEEVGLSNAIAFGRGGRGTIMVRAAGNGRDDEENANEDGYISDPRAIGVAAVRTDGRVASYSAPGACLLVAGLAGDDGFDASLTTDRVGSAGYNTFTFPDDYADYDDGFIGTSATAPQVAGLAALALSVNSNLTYRDVQQVLLLSARQTDPADPHLQTNGAGLRVGPNAGFGVPDAAHLVHLARHWSNRPPLQVARFTNSTLTSIPEQGMRVVLAGNDLPPDLLFIPAQAADLGPRADKPTASLPLSHLGPALAPPATNLAGRAALIQRGVNFFTNKIINAAQAGAAFAIIHNNVSESALVVMSITDDLPIPAVFISQANGLALSNLIQTNSSVTARLQLNAAAYSFSVPDTLLCEHVGVRVRTDHPRRGHLRITVQSPAGTVSVLQRTGYDTWPGPEDWTYYSTHHFYESSHGTWTVQISDEYAGYTGNALGVELILYGTPIADANRDGLDDAWELQWLQAALAAPAADPDGDGYPNVVEYILGTDPRAPNRALSLDLSFIDPALARLSWPSATNRHYSIYGGADLAQPLTLLTNLPGQFPETEWPAGVQGGRRFFRVIGQPAP
;
A
#
# COMPACT_ATOMS: atom_id res chain seq x y z
N MET A 1 25.74 -85.48 -23.60
CA MET A 1 25.96 -85.70 -25.06
C MET A 1 26.67 -84.47 -25.64
N ARG A 2 27.56 -84.67 -26.63
CA ARG A 2 27.93 -83.82 -27.81
C ARG A 2 27.51 -82.32 -27.81
N TYR A 3 28.26 -81.31 -28.27
CA TYR A 3 29.65 -81.03 -28.71
C TYR A 3 29.72 -79.50 -29.04
N TRP A 4 30.82 -78.72 -29.15
CA TRP A 4 32.29 -78.88 -28.92
C TRP A 4 32.70 -78.01 -27.68
N ILE A 5 33.88 -77.42 -27.37
CA ILE A 5 35.21 -77.06 -27.97
C ILE A 5 35.13 -75.93 -29.05
N SER A 6 36.04 -74.94 -29.22
CA SER A 6 37.44 -74.75 -28.78
C SER A 6 37.88 -73.29 -28.50
N ILE A 7 39.03 -73.15 -27.80
CA ILE A 7 39.82 -71.91 -27.63
C ILE A 7 40.91 -71.83 -28.71
N ALA A 8 41.23 -70.64 -29.23
CA ALA A 8 42.54 -70.34 -29.85
C ALA A 8 42.86 -68.82 -29.82
N VAL A 9 44.15 -68.49 -29.73
CA VAL A 9 44.72 -67.13 -29.82
C VAL A 9 45.52 -67.02 -31.12
N ILE A 10 45.55 -65.83 -31.75
CA ILE A 10 46.71 -65.33 -32.51
C ILE A 10 46.56 -63.82 -32.78
N SER A 11 47.69 -63.12 -32.88
CA SER A 11 47.85 -61.67 -33.09
C SER A 11 47.28 -61.15 -34.42
N TRP A 12 47.24 -59.82 -34.61
CA TRP A 12 47.68 -59.17 -35.86
C TRP A 12 48.15 -57.73 -35.59
N CYS A 13 48.78 -57.09 -36.58
CA CYS A 13 49.73 -55.99 -36.38
C CYS A 13 49.12 -54.58 -36.24
N LEU A 14 49.90 -53.68 -35.63
CA LEU A 14 49.69 -52.23 -35.66
C LEU A 14 49.71 -51.69 -37.11
N ALA A 15 48.61 -51.06 -37.52
CA ALA A 15 48.55 -50.21 -38.71
C ALA A 15 47.89 -48.88 -38.34
N VAL A 16 48.69 -47.83 -38.17
CA VAL A 16 48.19 -46.48 -37.85
C VAL A 16 47.65 -45.85 -39.13
N SER A 17 46.35 -46.01 -39.37
CA SER A 17 45.64 -45.33 -40.45
C SER A 17 45.37 -43.87 -40.09
N ALA A 18 46.10 -42.96 -40.72
CA ALA A 18 45.93 -41.52 -40.50
C ALA A 18 44.52 -41.07 -40.94
N ARG A 19 43.66 -40.73 -39.97
CA ARG A 19 42.42 -40.00 -40.25
C ARG A 19 42.77 -38.58 -40.67
N ALA A 20 42.44 -38.21 -41.89
CA ALA A 20 42.60 -36.84 -42.36
C ALA A 20 41.77 -35.88 -41.51
N LEU A 21 42.42 -34.86 -40.94
CA LEU A 21 41.74 -33.75 -40.28
C LEU A 21 41.05 -32.90 -41.36
N THR A 22 39.71 -32.88 -41.35
CA THR A 22 38.95 -31.87 -42.08
C THR A 22 39.28 -30.48 -41.53
N PRO A 23 39.52 -29.47 -42.38
CA PRO A 23 39.83 -28.12 -41.91
C PRO A 23 38.67 -27.53 -41.09
N PRO A 24 38.95 -26.64 -40.12
CA PRO A 24 37.91 -26.00 -39.33
C PRO A 24 36.98 -25.16 -40.22
N GLU A 25 35.67 -25.36 -40.06
CA GLU A 25 34.67 -24.75 -40.94
C GLU A 25 34.46 -23.28 -40.61
N THR A 26 34.61 -22.41 -41.61
CA THR A 26 34.52 -20.96 -41.42
C THR A 26 33.06 -20.51 -41.30
N ASN A 27 32.73 -19.83 -40.20
CA ASN A 27 31.47 -19.11 -40.06
C ASN A 27 31.39 -18.01 -41.12
N ARG A 28 30.24 -17.87 -41.80
CA ARG A 28 30.02 -16.78 -42.77
C ARG A 28 29.34 -15.60 -42.10
N VAL A 29 29.82 -14.40 -42.39
CA VAL A 29 29.10 -13.16 -42.11
C VAL A 29 28.25 -12.82 -43.33
N TYR A 30 26.97 -12.52 -43.12
CA TYR A 30 26.07 -11.96 -44.14
C TYR A 30 25.67 -10.54 -43.75
N SER A 31 25.63 -9.61 -44.70
CA SER A 31 25.27 -8.20 -44.47
C SER A 31 23.88 -7.87 -45.01
N PHE A 32 22.97 -7.40 -44.16
CA PHE A 32 21.58 -7.10 -44.52
C PHE A 32 21.20 -5.63 -44.26
N LYS A 33 20.16 -5.15 -44.95
CA LYS A 33 19.69 -3.75 -44.92
C LYS A 33 18.26 -3.66 -44.35
N GLY A 34 18.03 -2.69 -43.47
CA GLY A 34 16.72 -2.43 -42.84
C GLY A 34 16.83 -2.06 -41.36
N PRO A 35 15.72 -2.11 -40.59
CA PRO A 35 15.67 -1.73 -39.17
C PRO A 35 16.49 -2.63 -38.21
N LEU A 36 17.10 -3.69 -38.74
CA LEU A 36 17.99 -4.61 -38.03
C LEU A 36 19.34 -4.72 -38.79
N GLY A 37 19.70 -3.69 -39.55
CA GLY A 37 20.81 -3.73 -40.50
C GLY A 37 22.18 -3.97 -39.85
N GLY A 38 23.06 -4.63 -40.59
CA GLY A 38 24.40 -4.98 -40.14
C GLY A 38 24.82 -6.39 -40.56
N GLY A 39 26.00 -6.80 -40.09
CA GLY A 39 26.54 -8.14 -40.29
C GLY A 39 25.93 -9.17 -39.33
N TYR A 40 25.68 -10.37 -39.83
CA TYR A 40 25.16 -11.53 -39.10
C TYR A 40 26.08 -12.73 -39.27
N VAL A 41 26.62 -13.24 -38.17
CA VAL A 41 27.40 -14.49 -38.15
C VAL A 41 26.44 -15.67 -38.22
N VAL A 42 26.61 -16.52 -39.22
CA VAL A 42 25.91 -17.82 -39.38
C VAL A 42 26.95 -18.93 -39.41
N GLU A 43 26.76 -19.96 -38.59
CA GLU A 43 27.67 -21.10 -38.52
C GLU A 43 27.46 -22.05 -39.70
N ALA A 44 28.54 -22.57 -40.29
CA ALA A 44 28.47 -23.50 -41.43
C ALA A 44 27.71 -24.80 -41.09
N SER A 45 27.79 -25.22 -39.83
CA SER A 45 27.02 -26.32 -39.23
C SER A 45 25.50 -26.13 -39.37
N GLN A 46 25.01 -24.92 -39.12
CA GLN A 46 23.59 -24.57 -39.18
C GLN A 46 23.08 -24.61 -40.61
N LEU A 47 23.84 -24.06 -41.56
CA LEU A 47 23.50 -24.07 -43.00
C LEU A 47 23.33 -25.50 -43.51
N ARG A 48 24.27 -26.41 -43.22
CA ARG A 48 24.18 -27.82 -43.62
C ARG A 48 23.04 -28.59 -42.94
N ALA A 49 22.68 -28.25 -41.70
CA ALA A 49 21.54 -28.85 -41.02
C ALA A 49 20.22 -28.40 -41.68
N ALA A 50 20.09 -27.11 -41.94
CA ALA A 50 18.92 -26.51 -42.57
C ALA A 50 18.75 -26.91 -44.05
N ALA A 51 19.85 -27.17 -44.78
CA ALA A 51 19.83 -27.70 -46.14
C ALA A 51 19.32 -29.17 -46.24
N LYS A 52 19.09 -29.84 -45.10
CA LYS A 52 18.51 -31.20 -45.02
C LYS A 52 17.10 -31.23 -44.42
N ALA A 53 16.50 -30.08 -44.12
CA ALA A 53 15.21 -30.00 -43.46
C ALA A 53 14.05 -30.00 -44.47
N GLU A 54 13.09 -30.92 -44.31
CA GLU A 54 11.83 -30.88 -45.06
C GLU A 54 10.90 -29.82 -44.45
N GLY A 55 10.79 -28.67 -45.11
CA GLY A 55 9.91 -27.56 -44.71
C GLY A 55 10.59 -26.18 -44.77
N PRO A 56 9.97 -25.14 -44.18
CA PRO A 56 10.56 -23.80 -44.12
C PRO A 56 11.80 -23.82 -43.21
N ALA A 57 12.97 -23.89 -43.82
CA ALA A 57 14.25 -24.02 -43.14
C ALA A 57 14.64 -22.75 -42.37
N TRP A 58 15.22 -22.92 -41.18
CA TRP A 58 15.71 -21.85 -40.31
C TRP A 58 17.16 -22.12 -39.88
N VAL A 59 17.97 -21.06 -39.76
CA VAL A 59 19.34 -21.14 -39.23
C VAL A 59 19.58 -20.13 -38.12
N LYS A 60 20.28 -20.55 -37.08
CA LYS A 60 20.73 -19.66 -35.99
C LYS A 60 21.75 -18.66 -36.51
N ALA A 61 21.57 -17.40 -36.13
CA ALA A 61 22.44 -16.29 -36.49
C ALA A 61 22.63 -15.35 -35.29
N ARG A 62 23.80 -14.70 -35.22
CA ARG A 62 24.14 -13.73 -34.17
C ARG A 62 24.59 -12.41 -34.83
N PRO A 63 24.02 -11.25 -34.48
CA PRO A 63 24.50 -9.97 -35.01
C PRO A 63 25.96 -9.76 -34.60
N VAL A 64 26.80 -9.30 -35.53
CA VAL A 64 28.23 -9.01 -35.27
C VAL A 64 28.39 -8.01 -34.12
N ASN A 65 27.51 -7.01 -34.05
CA ASN A 65 27.51 -5.98 -33.01
C ASN A 65 26.82 -6.42 -31.70
N ALA A 66 26.28 -7.63 -31.63
CA ALA A 66 25.57 -8.15 -30.44
C ALA A 66 25.70 -9.69 -30.32
N PRO A 67 26.93 -10.24 -30.18
CA PRO A 67 27.18 -11.69 -30.30
C PRO A 67 26.51 -12.56 -29.21
N ARG A 68 25.98 -11.96 -28.13
CA ARG A 68 25.17 -12.66 -27.11
C ARG A 68 23.68 -12.77 -27.47
N ARG A 69 23.21 -12.13 -28.56
CA ARG A 69 21.81 -12.21 -29.01
C ARG A 69 21.69 -13.22 -30.15
N GLU A 70 21.04 -14.35 -29.88
CA GLU A 70 20.72 -15.35 -30.89
C GLU A 70 19.34 -15.06 -31.52
N ILE A 71 19.28 -15.08 -32.85
CA ILE A 71 18.04 -15.06 -33.64
C ILE A 71 18.08 -16.22 -34.64
N GLU A 72 16.98 -16.43 -35.36
CA GLU A 72 16.96 -17.39 -36.47
C GLU A 72 16.44 -16.75 -37.76
N LEU A 73 17.14 -17.02 -38.86
CA LEU A 73 16.86 -16.52 -40.20
C LEU A 73 16.14 -17.62 -41.01
N GLY A 74 15.08 -17.28 -41.73
CA GLY A 74 14.27 -18.22 -42.52
C GLY A 74 14.49 -18.15 -44.03
N SER A 75 14.03 -19.16 -44.78
CA SER A 75 14.12 -19.28 -46.25
C SER A 75 13.24 -18.31 -47.06
N ARG A 76 12.51 -17.40 -46.38
CA ARG A 76 11.78 -16.28 -46.99
C ARG A 76 12.46 -14.98 -46.58
N LEU A 77 12.37 -13.93 -47.40
CA LEU A 77 12.99 -12.64 -47.13
C LEU A 77 12.00 -11.48 -47.27
N VAL A 78 12.29 -10.38 -46.58
CA VAL A 78 11.56 -9.12 -46.66
C VAL A 78 12.34 -8.20 -47.59
N LEU A 79 11.67 -7.71 -48.63
CA LEU A 79 12.18 -6.70 -49.55
C LEU A 79 11.28 -5.45 -49.48
N ARG A 80 11.87 -4.27 -49.31
CA ARG A 80 11.21 -2.97 -49.50
C ARG A 80 11.96 -2.17 -50.52
N LEU A 81 11.23 -1.61 -51.49
CA LEU A 81 11.78 -0.75 -52.53
C LEU A 81 11.45 0.72 -52.25
N ALA A 82 12.17 1.64 -52.86
CA ALA A 82 11.78 3.05 -52.91
C ALA A 82 10.48 3.21 -53.74
N PRO A 83 9.62 4.19 -53.43
CA PRO A 83 8.38 4.42 -54.16
C PRO A 83 8.59 4.55 -55.68
N GLY A 84 7.71 3.91 -56.46
CA GLY A 84 7.75 3.95 -57.93
C GLY A 84 8.65 2.92 -58.61
N LEU A 85 9.41 2.09 -57.86
CA LEU A 85 10.22 1.02 -58.43
C LEU A 85 9.43 -0.26 -58.67
N ASP A 86 9.66 -0.91 -59.82
CA ASP A 86 9.03 -2.19 -60.17
C ASP A 86 9.80 -3.38 -59.57
N LEU A 87 9.09 -4.20 -58.78
CA LEU A 87 9.57 -5.46 -58.24
C LEU A 87 10.08 -6.42 -59.32
N THR A 88 9.45 -6.47 -60.51
CA THR A 88 9.83 -7.45 -61.54
C THR A 88 11.28 -7.26 -62.01
N ALA A 89 11.77 -6.02 -62.07
CA ALA A 89 13.16 -5.71 -62.40
C ALA A 89 14.16 -6.28 -61.38
N PHE A 90 13.80 -6.33 -60.09
CA PHE A 90 14.61 -6.95 -59.04
C PHE A 90 14.54 -8.48 -59.05
N LEU A 91 13.41 -9.05 -59.49
CA LEU A 91 13.19 -10.49 -59.60
C LEU A 91 13.72 -11.12 -60.91
N ALA A 92 13.93 -10.35 -61.98
CA ALA A 92 14.22 -10.85 -63.34
C ALA A 92 15.49 -11.73 -63.49
N ARG A 93 16.37 -11.77 -62.48
CA ARG A 93 17.53 -12.68 -62.40
C ARG A 93 17.67 -13.34 -61.02
N SER A 94 16.57 -13.41 -60.28
CA SER A 94 16.51 -13.89 -58.90
C SER A 94 15.89 -15.29 -58.85
N PRO A 95 16.33 -16.20 -57.95
CA PRO A 95 15.62 -17.45 -57.69
C PRO A 95 14.33 -17.22 -56.86
N LEU A 96 14.08 -15.99 -56.41
CA LEU A 96 12.94 -15.62 -55.57
C LEU A 96 11.61 -15.60 -56.32
N ARG A 97 10.54 -15.91 -55.59
CA ARG A 97 9.15 -15.74 -56.02
C ARG A 97 8.43 -14.78 -55.08
N LEU A 98 7.47 -14.00 -55.59
CA LEU A 98 6.61 -13.20 -54.73
C LEU A 98 5.70 -14.12 -53.92
N SER A 99 5.82 -14.08 -52.59
CA SER A 99 5.01 -14.88 -51.66
C SER A 99 3.83 -14.05 -51.14
N VAL A 100 4.08 -12.80 -50.71
CA VAL A 100 3.05 -11.84 -50.26
C VAL A 100 3.44 -10.42 -50.65
N LYS A 101 2.53 -9.63 -51.23
CA LYS A 101 2.67 -8.16 -51.25
C LYS A 101 2.11 -7.61 -49.94
N ALA A 102 2.99 -7.20 -49.03
CA ALA A 102 2.66 -6.80 -47.66
C ALA A 102 2.41 -5.29 -47.48
N GLY A 103 2.71 -4.49 -48.50
CA GLY A 103 2.42 -3.06 -48.58
C GLY A 103 2.57 -2.55 -50.02
N PRO A 104 2.43 -1.25 -50.30
CA PRO A 104 2.59 -0.69 -51.64
C PRO A 104 3.97 -1.00 -52.26
N ASP A 105 4.99 -0.89 -51.40
CA ASP A 105 6.45 -0.93 -51.62
C ASP A 105 7.13 -2.14 -50.94
N LEU A 106 6.38 -2.91 -50.15
CA LEU A 106 6.86 -3.95 -49.23
C LEU A 106 6.39 -5.35 -49.65
N TYR A 107 7.33 -6.29 -49.71
CA TYR A 107 7.13 -7.64 -50.23
C TYR A 107 7.77 -8.68 -49.32
N VAL A 108 7.10 -9.83 -49.17
CA VAL A 108 7.71 -11.07 -48.69
C VAL A 108 7.97 -11.95 -49.91
N LEU A 109 9.23 -12.33 -50.08
CA LEU A 109 9.71 -13.15 -51.19
C LEU A 109 10.17 -14.51 -50.67
N GLU A 110 9.97 -15.54 -51.46
CA GLU A 110 10.25 -16.94 -51.11
C GLU A 110 11.38 -17.49 -51.97
N ALA A 111 12.40 -18.05 -51.33
CA ALA A 111 13.57 -18.62 -51.98
C ALA A 111 13.49 -20.16 -52.00
N PRO A 112 14.20 -20.85 -52.91
CA PRO A 112 14.25 -22.32 -52.95
C PRO A 112 14.88 -23.01 -51.72
N GLY A 113 15.47 -22.24 -50.80
CA GLY A 113 16.12 -22.74 -49.60
C GLY A 113 16.77 -21.62 -48.81
N ILE A 114 17.34 -21.94 -47.63
CA ILE A 114 17.94 -20.92 -46.75
C ILE A 114 19.18 -20.25 -47.35
N GLU A 115 20.10 -21.01 -47.95
CA GLU A 115 21.32 -20.45 -48.53
C GLU A 115 21.03 -19.43 -49.67
N PRO A 116 20.13 -19.74 -50.65
CA PRO A 116 19.62 -18.74 -51.58
C PRO A 116 18.97 -17.53 -50.90
N ALA A 117 18.18 -17.71 -49.83
CA ALA A 117 17.54 -16.60 -49.12
C ALA A 117 18.57 -15.65 -48.47
N LEU A 118 19.61 -16.18 -47.83
CA LEU A 118 20.66 -15.35 -47.22
C LEU A 118 21.50 -14.64 -48.29
N ALA A 119 21.97 -15.36 -49.31
CA ALA A 119 22.83 -14.80 -50.35
C ALA A 119 22.10 -13.74 -51.19
N GLU A 120 20.82 -13.95 -51.50
CA GLU A 120 20.03 -13.01 -52.29
C GLU A 120 19.56 -11.81 -51.45
N ALA A 121 19.27 -11.98 -50.15
CA ALA A 121 19.01 -10.84 -49.26
C ALA A 121 20.24 -9.93 -49.16
N GLU A 122 21.44 -10.50 -49.05
CA GLU A 122 22.73 -9.78 -49.07
C GLU A 122 22.96 -9.08 -50.42
N ARG A 123 22.70 -9.76 -51.55
CA ARG A 123 22.81 -9.15 -52.89
C ARG A 123 21.85 -7.98 -53.08
N LEU A 124 20.58 -8.15 -52.70
CA LEU A 124 19.54 -7.11 -52.82
C LEU A 124 19.83 -5.91 -51.90
N ALA A 125 20.38 -6.14 -50.70
CA ALA A 125 20.77 -5.08 -49.76
C ALA A 125 21.78 -4.09 -50.37
N GLY A 126 22.67 -4.55 -51.26
CA GLY A 126 23.65 -3.72 -51.96
C GLY A 126 23.10 -2.88 -53.12
N LEU A 127 21.84 -3.04 -53.53
CA LEU A 127 21.31 -2.37 -54.72
C LEU A 127 20.79 -0.94 -54.46
N PRO A 128 20.96 -0.01 -55.42
CA PRO A 128 20.24 1.26 -55.43
C PRO A 128 18.72 1.05 -55.37
N GLY A 129 18.01 1.95 -54.69
CA GLY A 129 16.55 1.89 -54.57
C GLY A 129 16.00 0.84 -53.61
N VAL A 130 16.80 -0.11 -53.12
CA VAL A 130 16.36 -1.04 -52.05
C VAL A 130 16.47 -0.34 -50.69
N LEU A 131 15.36 -0.28 -49.95
CA LEU A 131 15.29 0.30 -48.60
C LEU A 131 15.48 -0.74 -47.49
N GLU A 132 14.97 -1.95 -47.71
CA GLU A 132 15.05 -3.08 -46.78
C GLU A 132 15.28 -4.36 -47.60
N ALA A 133 16.28 -5.15 -47.25
CA ALA A 133 16.51 -6.47 -47.82
C ALA A 133 17.22 -7.34 -46.77
N ARG A 134 16.48 -8.30 -46.23
CA ARG A 134 16.91 -9.19 -45.15
C ARG A 134 16.04 -10.45 -45.11
N PRO A 135 16.53 -11.58 -44.58
CA PRO A 135 15.67 -12.72 -44.28
C PRO A 135 14.52 -12.36 -43.34
N VAL A 136 13.45 -13.15 -43.40
CA VAL A 136 12.43 -13.19 -42.34
C VAL A 136 13.10 -13.74 -41.09
N VAL A 137 12.92 -13.05 -39.96
CA VAL A 137 13.55 -13.41 -38.69
C VAL A 137 12.51 -13.94 -37.71
N ARG A 138 12.85 -14.98 -36.96
CA ARG A 138 12.20 -15.30 -35.68
C ARG A 138 13.20 -15.05 -34.56
N ARG A 139 12.70 -14.69 -33.38
CA ARG A 139 13.50 -14.32 -32.21
C ARG A 139 13.05 -15.13 -31.00
N LEU A 140 13.97 -15.44 -30.09
CA LEU A 140 13.61 -16.02 -28.80
C LEU A 140 12.93 -14.93 -27.94
N MET A 141 11.60 -14.93 -27.95
CA MET A 141 10.80 -14.15 -26.99
C MET A 141 10.62 -15.00 -25.73
N ARG A 142 11.11 -14.55 -24.58
CA ARG A 142 10.72 -15.17 -23.29
C ARG A 142 9.24 -14.88 -23.04
N LYS A 143 8.52 -15.86 -22.49
CA LYS A 143 7.15 -15.72 -21.98
C LYS A 143 7.13 -16.02 -20.48
N THR A 144 7.10 -14.98 -19.66
CA THR A 144 6.71 -14.97 -18.25
C THR A 144 6.56 -13.50 -17.86
N GLY A 145 5.39 -13.09 -17.38
CA GLY A 145 5.24 -11.82 -16.68
C GLY A 145 6.03 -11.76 -15.37
N PRO A 146 6.24 -10.57 -14.78
CA PRO A 146 6.95 -10.39 -13.51
C PRO A 146 6.05 -10.67 -12.29
N TYR A 147 5.16 -11.65 -12.39
CA TYR A 147 4.44 -12.23 -11.24
C TYR A 147 5.12 -13.55 -10.89
N LEU A 148 5.48 -13.75 -9.63
CA LEU A 148 6.01 -15.02 -9.18
C LEU A 148 4.92 -16.10 -9.32
N ALA A 149 5.31 -17.33 -9.67
CA ALA A 149 4.44 -18.50 -9.49
C ALA A 149 4.01 -18.62 -8.02
N ARG A 150 2.91 -19.33 -7.73
CA ARG A 150 2.51 -19.53 -6.33
C ARG A 150 3.66 -20.25 -5.61
N PRO A 151 4.09 -19.77 -4.42
CA PRO A 151 5.15 -20.42 -3.66
C PRO A 151 4.82 -21.88 -3.36
N ASN A 152 5.85 -22.68 -3.11
CA ASN A 152 5.73 -24.13 -2.91
C ASN A 152 5.65 -24.54 -1.42
N ASP A 153 5.54 -23.52 -0.58
CA ASP A 153 5.58 -23.51 0.87
C ASP A 153 4.20 -23.95 1.41
N THR A 154 4.20 -24.90 2.36
CA THR A 154 3.09 -25.85 2.61
C THR A 154 1.76 -25.17 2.85
N PHE A 155 1.77 -24.04 3.56
CA PHE A 155 0.59 -23.32 4.01
C PHE A 155 0.45 -21.94 3.39
N PHE A 156 1.19 -21.59 2.33
CA PHE A 156 1.07 -20.29 1.65
C PHE A 156 -0.38 -19.95 1.26
N SER A 157 -1.20 -20.95 0.91
CA SER A 157 -2.63 -20.76 0.60
C SER A 157 -3.51 -20.34 1.79
N ARG A 158 -2.96 -20.30 3.02
CA ARG A 158 -3.60 -19.74 4.23
C ARG A 158 -3.11 -18.32 4.55
N GLN A 159 -2.08 -17.84 3.87
CA GLN A 159 -1.53 -16.49 4.04
C GLN A 159 -2.26 -15.48 3.14
N TRP A 160 -3.55 -15.26 3.44
CA TRP A 160 -4.41 -14.38 2.63
C TRP A 160 -3.85 -12.95 2.54
N HIS A 161 -3.12 -12.47 3.55
CA HIS A 161 -2.42 -11.18 3.52
C HIS A 161 -1.41 -11.06 2.35
N LEU A 162 -0.82 -12.16 1.88
CA LEU A 162 0.11 -12.19 0.74
C LEU A 162 -0.61 -12.38 -0.60
N GLU A 163 -1.68 -13.19 -0.62
CA GLU A 163 -2.54 -13.43 -1.79
C GLU A 163 -3.96 -13.84 -1.38
N ASN A 164 -4.94 -12.96 -1.54
CA ASN A 164 -6.33 -13.19 -1.15
C ASN A 164 -7.19 -13.58 -2.37
N ARG A 165 -7.01 -14.82 -2.86
CA ARG A 165 -7.59 -15.29 -4.14
C ARG A 165 -8.19 -16.68 -4.10
N GLU A 166 -9.33 -16.82 -4.76
CA GLU A 166 -9.91 -18.10 -5.17
C GLU A 166 -8.98 -18.89 -6.12
N ALA A 167 -9.25 -20.20 -6.26
CA ALA A 167 -8.72 -21.03 -7.34
C ALA A 167 -9.16 -20.58 -8.75
N SER A 168 -10.19 -19.71 -8.86
CA SER A 168 -10.58 -19.02 -10.10
C SER A 168 -9.64 -17.85 -10.47
N GLY A 169 -8.75 -17.46 -9.56
CA GLY A 169 -7.87 -16.30 -9.69
C GLY A 169 -8.51 -14.96 -9.31
N VAL A 170 -9.82 -14.94 -9.06
CA VAL A 170 -10.57 -13.77 -8.57
C VAL A 170 -10.10 -13.40 -7.16
N ARG A 171 -9.81 -12.10 -6.93
CA ARG A 171 -9.54 -11.57 -5.59
C ARG A 171 -10.80 -11.64 -4.73
N GLN A 172 -10.69 -12.07 -3.49
CA GLN A 172 -11.80 -12.08 -2.52
C GLN A 172 -11.83 -10.82 -1.65
N GLY A 173 -10.66 -10.22 -1.40
CA GLY A 173 -10.50 -9.03 -0.56
C GLY A 173 -9.13 -8.37 -0.78
N PRO A 174 -8.62 -7.59 0.19
CA PRO A 174 -7.29 -6.99 0.09
C PRO A 174 -6.19 -8.06 0.17
N ASP A 175 -5.07 -7.79 -0.50
CA ASP A 175 -3.78 -8.47 -0.35
C ASP A 175 -2.64 -7.46 -0.49
N LEU A 176 -1.45 -7.79 0.01
CA LEU A 176 -0.24 -6.98 -0.14
C LEU A 176 0.37 -7.05 -1.54
N ASN A 177 -0.17 -7.87 -2.46
CA ASN A 177 0.29 -8.09 -3.83
C ASN A 177 1.78 -8.51 -3.98
N VAL A 178 2.37 -9.13 -2.95
CA VAL A 178 3.82 -9.43 -2.88
C VAL A 178 4.33 -10.28 -4.05
N ARG A 179 3.49 -11.16 -4.62
CA ARG A 179 3.84 -11.97 -5.80
C ARG A 179 4.19 -11.13 -7.04
N ALA A 180 3.68 -9.90 -7.17
CA ALA A 180 4.09 -8.96 -8.23
C ALA A 180 5.39 -8.19 -7.90
N ALA A 181 5.76 -8.11 -6.62
CA ALA A 181 7.01 -7.48 -6.17
C ALA A 181 8.22 -8.44 -6.25
N TRP A 182 8.03 -9.71 -5.88
CA TRP A 182 9.11 -10.71 -5.71
C TRP A 182 9.97 -11.06 -6.94
N PRO A 183 9.58 -10.76 -8.19
CA PRO A 183 10.49 -10.82 -9.34
C PRO A 183 11.37 -9.57 -9.55
N PHE A 184 11.16 -8.51 -8.76
CA PHE A 184 11.98 -7.30 -8.72
C PHE A 184 12.72 -7.10 -7.38
N SER A 185 12.12 -7.55 -6.27
CA SER A 185 12.61 -7.31 -4.91
C SER A 185 12.08 -8.35 -3.92
N ARG A 186 12.92 -8.86 -3.02
CA ARG A 186 12.54 -9.74 -1.89
C ARG A 186 13.16 -9.30 -0.56
N GLY A 187 13.74 -8.09 -0.49
CA GLY A 187 14.45 -7.61 0.69
C GLY A 187 15.96 -7.92 0.71
N GLU A 188 16.54 -8.35 -0.42
CA GLU A 188 17.94 -8.74 -0.52
C GLU A 188 18.90 -7.69 0.06
N GLY A 189 19.71 -8.11 1.04
CA GLY A 189 20.74 -7.26 1.67
C GLY A 189 20.23 -6.33 2.78
N VAL A 190 18.92 -6.28 3.02
CA VAL A 190 18.32 -5.49 4.11
C VAL A 190 18.26 -6.32 5.39
N VAL A 191 18.45 -5.66 6.53
CA VAL A 191 18.32 -6.27 7.87
C VAL A 191 17.19 -5.58 8.62
N ILE A 192 16.15 -6.34 8.98
CA ILE A 192 15.06 -5.94 9.86
C ILE A 192 15.41 -6.44 11.26
N ALA A 193 15.34 -5.58 12.28
CA ALA A 193 15.32 -6.03 13.67
C ALA A 193 13.89 -6.23 14.15
N VAL A 194 13.65 -7.34 14.85
CA VAL A 194 12.48 -7.56 15.69
C VAL A 194 12.92 -7.20 17.11
N VAL A 195 12.35 -6.13 17.67
CA VAL A 195 12.79 -5.52 18.92
C VAL A 195 11.76 -5.82 20.00
N ASP A 196 11.87 -7.00 20.60
CA ASP A 196 10.72 -7.74 21.15
C ASP A 196 11.17 -8.80 22.19
N ASP A 197 10.46 -9.93 22.36
CA ASP A 197 10.75 -10.96 23.40
C ASP A 197 11.85 -11.99 23.02
N GLY A 198 12.12 -12.20 21.73
CA GLY A 198 13.26 -12.95 21.22
C GLY A 198 12.92 -14.01 20.15
N VAL A 199 13.43 -13.80 18.94
CA VAL A 199 13.19 -14.71 17.80
C VAL A 199 13.91 -16.04 18.00
N GLU A 200 13.23 -17.17 17.79
CA GLU A 200 13.84 -18.50 17.81
C GLU A 200 14.84 -18.66 16.64
N LEU A 201 16.11 -18.36 16.91
CA LEU A 201 17.16 -18.22 15.90
C LEU A 201 17.43 -19.50 15.09
N THR A 202 17.01 -20.66 15.61
CA THR A 202 17.13 -21.98 15.00
C THR A 202 15.86 -22.47 14.32
N HIS A 203 14.76 -21.71 14.35
CA HIS A 203 13.49 -22.09 13.72
C HIS A 203 13.71 -22.42 12.23
N PRO A 204 13.18 -23.53 11.67
CA PRO A 204 13.56 -24.00 10.35
C PRO A 204 13.29 -23.04 9.17
N GLU A 205 12.34 -22.12 9.34
CA GLU A 205 12.03 -21.02 8.40
C GLU A 205 12.94 -19.79 8.54
N LEU A 206 13.44 -19.55 9.75
CA LEU A 206 14.09 -18.30 10.15
C LEU A 206 15.62 -18.45 10.26
N ALA A 207 16.15 -19.65 10.47
CA ALA A 207 17.59 -19.89 10.66
C ALA A 207 18.45 -19.33 9.51
N ALA A 208 17.98 -19.40 8.26
CA ALA A 208 18.67 -18.84 7.11
C ALA A 208 18.48 -17.31 6.97
N ARG A 209 17.56 -16.70 7.74
CA ARG A 209 17.29 -15.26 7.84
C ARG A 209 18.01 -14.62 9.04
N THR A 210 18.20 -15.34 10.14
CA THR A 210 18.95 -14.90 11.32
C THR A 210 20.46 -15.06 11.15
N ALA A 211 20.93 -16.10 10.46
CA ALA A 211 22.35 -16.37 10.28
C ALA A 211 23.11 -15.21 9.61
N GLY A 212 24.15 -14.71 10.31
CA GLY A 212 25.13 -13.77 9.77
C GLY A 212 24.87 -12.28 10.01
N VAL A 213 23.87 -11.92 10.84
CA VAL A 213 23.60 -10.55 11.29
C VAL A 213 23.74 -10.44 12.81
N PRO A 214 23.93 -9.23 13.39
CA PRO A 214 24.02 -9.08 14.83
C PRO A 214 22.68 -9.42 15.51
N HIS A 215 22.77 -9.93 16.74
CA HIS A 215 21.66 -10.12 17.67
C HIS A 215 22.10 -9.61 19.04
N TYR A 216 21.14 -9.23 19.89
CA TYR A 216 21.43 -8.84 21.27
C TYR A 216 20.24 -9.13 22.17
N ASN A 217 20.51 -9.44 23.44
CA ASN A 217 19.55 -9.44 24.52
C ASN A 217 20.06 -8.43 25.55
N PHE A 218 19.23 -7.42 25.82
CA PHE A 218 19.60 -6.27 26.63
C PHE A 218 19.50 -6.59 28.14
N GLU A 219 18.51 -7.39 28.56
CA GLU A 219 18.35 -7.89 29.94
C GLU A 219 19.61 -8.58 30.47
N PHE A 220 20.22 -9.46 29.66
CA PHE A 220 21.41 -10.25 30.01
C PHE A 220 22.71 -9.72 29.39
N SER A 221 22.69 -8.55 28.74
CA SER A 221 23.86 -7.94 28.06
C SER A 221 24.61 -8.92 27.14
N SER A 222 23.87 -9.71 26.36
CA SER A 222 24.35 -10.92 25.68
C SER A 222 24.09 -10.89 24.18
N THR A 223 24.91 -11.58 23.36
CA THR A 223 24.63 -11.76 21.92
C THR A 223 23.66 -12.90 21.62
N ASN A 224 23.12 -13.57 22.64
CA ASN A 224 22.04 -14.55 22.45
C ASN A 224 20.70 -13.83 22.27
N GLY A 225 20.23 -13.72 21.02
CA GLY A 225 18.90 -13.18 20.70
C GLY A 225 17.77 -14.20 20.69
N GLY A 226 17.98 -15.44 21.15
CA GLY A 226 16.88 -16.43 21.27
C GLY A 226 15.91 -16.11 22.42
N PRO A 227 14.73 -16.75 22.46
CA PRO A 227 13.78 -16.63 23.56
C PRO A 227 14.45 -16.83 24.93
N PRO A 228 14.33 -15.89 25.88
CA PRO A 228 14.90 -16.02 27.22
C PRO A 228 14.06 -16.96 28.11
N GLY A 229 12.75 -17.06 27.87
CA GLY A 229 11.79 -17.80 28.70
C GLY A 229 10.91 -18.79 27.92
N ALA A 230 9.93 -19.36 28.61
CA ALA A 230 8.90 -20.20 28.01
C ALA A 230 7.85 -19.35 27.28
N ASP A 231 7.38 -18.29 27.93
CA ASP A 231 6.29 -17.41 27.47
C ASP A 231 6.72 -16.39 26.40
N ALA A 232 8.01 -16.40 26.03
CA ALA A 232 8.59 -15.54 25.00
C ALA A 232 8.42 -16.18 23.60
N MET A 233 7.21 -16.11 23.03
CA MET A 233 6.89 -16.63 21.68
C MET A 233 6.59 -15.55 20.63
N HIS A 234 6.30 -14.31 21.05
CA HIS A 234 5.73 -13.26 20.20
C HIS A 234 6.66 -12.84 19.07
N ALA A 235 7.95 -12.62 19.35
CA ALA A 235 8.94 -12.23 18.35
C ALA A 235 9.13 -13.26 17.23
N THR A 236 8.91 -14.55 17.52
CA THR A 236 9.03 -15.62 16.52
C THR A 236 7.87 -15.57 15.52
N ALA A 237 6.66 -15.26 15.97
CA ALA A 237 5.50 -15.00 15.11
C ALA A 237 5.63 -13.70 14.31
N VAL A 238 6.13 -12.64 14.94
CA VAL A 238 6.41 -11.34 14.31
C VAL A 238 7.49 -11.45 13.22
N ALA A 239 8.55 -12.23 13.45
CA ALA A 239 9.62 -12.47 12.47
C ALA A 239 9.13 -13.22 11.21
N GLY A 240 8.16 -14.12 11.35
CA GLY A 240 7.59 -14.88 10.24
C GLY A 240 6.93 -13.99 9.18
N PHE A 241 5.99 -13.14 9.59
CA PHE A 241 5.34 -12.14 8.74
C PHE A 241 6.35 -11.25 7.99
N ALA A 242 7.43 -10.84 8.66
CA ALA A 242 8.46 -9.99 8.06
C ALA A 242 9.25 -10.72 6.96
N ALA A 243 9.82 -11.89 7.26
CA ALA A 243 10.85 -12.49 6.42
C ALA A 243 11.00 -14.03 6.44
N ALA A 244 10.01 -14.83 6.84
CA ALA A 244 10.08 -16.30 6.69
C ALA A 244 10.49 -16.72 5.26
N GLU A 245 11.27 -17.79 5.13
CA GLU A 245 11.87 -18.18 3.85
C GLU A 245 10.82 -18.56 2.78
N LEU A 246 11.20 -18.43 1.50
CA LEU A 246 10.32 -18.54 0.35
C LEU A 246 10.80 -19.67 -0.58
N ASN A 247 9.87 -20.55 -0.98
CA ASN A 247 10.04 -21.71 -1.85
C ASN A 247 10.93 -22.85 -1.28
N ASN A 248 10.89 -23.08 0.04
CA ASN A 248 11.63 -24.15 0.72
C ASN A 248 10.85 -25.47 0.89
N ARG A 249 9.54 -25.50 0.60
CA ARG A 249 8.60 -26.63 0.73
C ARG A 249 8.18 -26.98 2.16
N ARG A 250 8.11 -25.98 3.01
CA ARG A 250 7.66 -26.03 4.40
C ARG A 250 6.70 -24.86 4.64
N GLY A 251 5.94 -24.86 5.74
CA GLY A 251 5.53 -23.63 6.40
C GLY A 251 4.87 -22.54 5.55
N VAL A 252 5.41 -21.34 5.65
CA VAL A 252 4.83 -20.06 5.23
C VAL A 252 5.84 -19.28 4.35
N SER A 253 5.66 -17.98 4.21
CA SER A 253 6.66 -17.04 3.67
C SER A 253 6.44 -15.66 4.29
N GLY A 254 7.50 -14.88 4.46
CA GLY A 254 7.40 -13.49 4.89
C GLY A 254 7.23 -12.53 3.70
N VAL A 255 6.86 -11.28 3.97
CA VAL A 255 6.72 -10.22 2.96
C VAL A 255 8.05 -9.95 2.23
N ALA A 256 9.17 -9.93 2.97
CA ALA A 256 10.53 -9.74 2.46
C ALA A 256 11.41 -10.97 2.73
N PRO A 257 11.17 -12.10 2.04
CA PRO A 257 11.70 -13.40 2.43
C PRO A 257 13.20 -13.60 2.11
N ALA A 258 13.87 -12.60 1.54
CA ALA A 258 15.33 -12.56 1.37
C ALA A 258 16.02 -11.49 2.23
N ALA A 259 15.26 -10.77 3.07
CA ALA A 259 15.81 -9.94 4.13
C ALA A 259 16.43 -10.81 5.25
N LYS A 260 17.19 -10.16 6.13
CA LYS A 260 17.75 -10.76 7.34
C LYS A 260 16.98 -10.29 8.58
N ILE A 261 16.85 -11.18 9.57
CA ILE A 261 16.22 -10.90 10.87
C ILE A 261 17.30 -10.76 11.94
N SER A 262 17.33 -9.61 12.61
CA SER A 262 18.09 -9.38 13.83
C SER A 262 17.13 -9.50 15.02
N SER A 263 17.43 -10.35 16.00
CA SER A 263 16.66 -10.41 17.24
C SER A 263 17.30 -9.47 18.27
N LEU A 264 16.52 -8.50 18.76
CA LEU A 264 16.90 -7.55 19.81
C LEU A 264 15.94 -7.73 21.00
N VAL A 265 16.33 -8.53 21.99
CA VAL A 265 15.46 -8.84 23.14
C VAL A 265 15.44 -7.68 24.13
N ILE A 266 14.28 -7.07 24.31
CA ILE A 266 14.07 -5.92 25.22
C ILE A 266 13.04 -6.19 26.34
N PHE A 267 12.37 -7.34 26.34
CA PHE A 267 11.50 -7.75 27.44
C PHE A 267 12.22 -8.63 28.44
N THR A 268 11.88 -8.48 29.72
CA THR A 268 12.38 -9.29 30.84
C THR A 268 11.57 -10.57 31.00
N LEU A 269 12.11 -11.52 31.77
CA LEU A 269 11.42 -12.79 32.09
C LEU A 269 10.05 -12.64 32.81
N ASP A 270 9.76 -11.47 33.37
CA ASP A 270 8.48 -11.13 34.01
C ASP A 270 7.61 -10.12 33.21
N GLY A 271 7.97 -9.87 31.95
CA GLY A 271 7.13 -9.15 30.97
C GLY A 271 7.27 -7.63 30.96
N TRP A 272 8.17 -7.05 31.74
CA TRP A 272 8.52 -5.63 31.64
C TRP A 272 9.50 -5.36 30.51
N THR A 273 9.63 -4.11 30.07
CA THR A 273 10.79 -3.72 29.26
C THR A 273 12.05 -3.62 30.14
N VAL A 274 13.22 -3.77 29.52
CA VAL A 274 14.50 -3.30 30.10
C VAL A 274 14.46 -1.81 30.44
N ASP A 275 15.40 -1.34 31.26
CA ASP A 275 15.47 0.07 31.65
C ASP A 275 15.73 1.04 30.49
N GLU A 276 15.40 2.31 30.71
CA GLU A 276 15.52 3.40 29.72
C GLU A 276 16.92 3.51 29.09
N THR A 277 17.99 3.13 29.81
CA THR A 277 19.36 3.20 29.31
C THR A 277 19.71 2.03 28.40
N GLU A 278 19.07 0.88 28.58
CA GLU A 278 19.15 -0.27 27.69
C GLU A 278 18.21 -0.11 26.48
N LEU A 279 16.99 0.41 26.67
CA LEU A 279 16.08 0.70 25.56
C LEU A 279 16.64 1.81 24.64
N ALA A 280 17.28 2.84 25.21
CA ALA A 280 18.06 3.82 24.46
C ALA A 280 19.23 3.20 23.65
N LYS A 281 19.85 2.12 24.13
CA LYS A 281 20.87 1.38 23.35
C LYS A 281 20.21 0.58 22.24
N ALA A 282 19.07 -0.06 22.48
CA ALA A 282 18.34 -0.85 21.50
C ALA A 282 17.96 -0.04 20.25
N PHE A 283 17.43 1.19 20.40
CA PHE A 283 17.08 2.04 19.24
C PHE A 283 18.28 2.34 18.32
N GLN A 284 19.45 2.63 18.89
CA GLN A 284 20.67 2.93 18.12
C GLN A 284 21.56 1.70 17.82
N PHE A 285 21.19 0.51 18.30
CA PHE A 285 22.03 -0.68 18.22
C PHE A 285 22.32 -1.06 16.77
N GLN A 286 23.61 -1.06 16.42
CA GLN A 286 24.11 -1.43 15.09
C GLN A 286 23.33 -0.75 13.94
N SER A 287 22.89 0.50 14.10
CA SER A 287 22.03 1.25 13.17
C SER A 287 22.60 1.45 11.74
N ASN A 288 23.86 1.09 11.51
CA ASN A 288 24.51 1.07 10.20
C ASN A 288 24.56 -0.34 9.54
N ILE A 289 24.03 -1.36 10.23
CA ILE A 289 23.84 -2.75 9.76
C ILE A 289 22.35 -3.11 9.82
N ILE A 290 21.67 -2.74 10.92
CA ILE A 290 20.22 -2.86 11.09
C ILE A 290 19.56 -1.67 10.38
N HIS A 291 18.74 -1.97 9.38
CA HIS A 291 18.17 -0.98 8.48
C HIS A 291 16.80 -0.50 8.94
N ILE A 292 16.01 -1.42 9.49
CA ILE A 292 14.63 -1.24 9.93
C ILE A 292 14.54 -1.84 11.34
N GLN A 293 13.82 -1.21 12.25
CA GLN A 293 13.36 -1.84 13.50
C GLN A 293 11.84 -1.95 13.47
N ASN A 294 11.34 -3.14 13.74
CA ASN A 294 9.93 -3.39 14.03
C ASN A 294 9.75 -3.48 15.55
N HIS A 295 8.73 -2.77 16.02
CA HIS A 295 8.30 -2.72 17.41
C HIS A 295 6.81 -3.09 17.43
N SER A 296 6.52 -4.37 17.63
CA SER A 296 5.16 -4.89 17.73
C SER A 296 4.59 -4.75 19.16
N TRP A 297 4.85 -3.60 19.79
CA TRP A 297 4.48 -3.29 21.17
C TRP A 297 4.15 -1.80 21.34
N VAL A 298 3.28 -1.54 22.32
CA VAL A 298 2.76 -0.22 22.73
C VAL A 298 2.83 -0.07 24.25
N SER A 299 2.72 1.15 24.75
CA SER A 299 2.71 1.45 26.18
C SER A 299 1.33 1.15 26.79
N SER A 300 1.21 0.01 27.48
CA SER A 300 0.00 -0.46 28.18
C SER A 300 -0.41 0.37 29.42
N ALA A 301 -0.01 1.64 29.47
CA ALA A 301 0.02 2.47 30.66
C ALA A 301 -1.36 3.03 31.07
N GLY A 302 -2.29 3.22 30.14
CA GLY A 302 -3.56 3.94 30.39
C GLY A 302 -3.36 5.43 30.70
N TYR A 303 -2.23 6.01 30.29
CA TYR A 303 -1.90 7.42 30.36
C TYR A 303 -0.87 7.80 29.29
N LEU A 304 -0.78 9.10 28.98
CA LEU A 304 0.19 9.65 28.01
C LEU A 304 1.63 9.23 28.35
N SER A 305 2.23 8.42 27.49
CA SER A 305 3.50 7.72 27.77
C SER A 305 4.36 7.66 26.51
N GLY A 306 5.66 7.95 26.61
CA GLY A 306 6.55 8.04 25.46
C GLY A 306 8.02 8.09 25.84
N PRO A 307 8.94 8.26 24.86
CA PRO A 307 10.38 8.21 25.08
C PRO A 307 10.87 9.14 26.20
N THR A 308 11.65 8.61 27.13
CA THR A 308 12.37 9.42 28.12
C THR A 308 13.52 10.21 27.48
N SER A 309 14.12 11.13 28.23
CA SER A 309 15.23 11.96 27.73
C SER A 309 16.48 11.18 27.28
N ILE A 310 16.69 9.93 27.72
CA ILE A 310 17.82 9.10 27.25
C ILE A 310 17.41 8.23 26.06
N GLU A 311 16.17 7.74 26.04
CA GLU A 311 15.57 7.01 24.92
C GLU A 311 15.45 7.89 23.67
N GLU A 312 15.06 9.15 23.85
CA GLU A 312 15.04 10.16 22.80
C GLU A 312 16.44 10.35 22.18
N VAL A 313 17.52 10.33 22.98
CA VAL A 313 18.89 10.38 22.44
C VAL A 313 19.20 9.12 21.63
N GLY A 314 18.73 7.95 22.06
CA GLY A 314 18.85 6.69 21.31
C GLY A 314 18.13 6.73 19.96
N LEU A 315 16.87 7.17 19.97
CA LEU A 315 16.02 7.33 18.78
C LEU A 315 16.57 8.39 17.82
N SER A 316 16.95 9.57 18.34
CA SER A 316 17.64 10.61 17.57
C SER A 316 18.95 10.12 16.96
N ASN A 317 19.77 9.34 17.67
CA ASN A 317 21.00 8.77 17.11
C ASN A 317 20.73 7.76 15.98
N ALA A 318 19.70 6.93 16.11
CA ALA A 318 19.28 5.99 15.08
C ALA A 318 18.80 6.69 13.80
N ILE A 319 18.11 7.83 13.94
CA ILE A 319 17.61 8.64 12.82
C ILE A 319 18.70 9.51 12.21
N ALA A 320 19.58 10.12 13.01
CA ALA A 320 20.64 11.01 12.54
C ALA A 320 21.86 10.29 11.95
N PHE A 321 22.21 9.10 12.47
CA PHE A 321 23.43 8.37 12.11
C PHE A 321 23.19 6.98 11.51
N GLY A 322 21.98 6.43 11.64
CA GLY A 322 21.62 5.14 11.04
C GLY A 322 21.69 5.14 9.52
N ARG A 323 22.00 3.98 8.95
CA ARG A 323 22.13 3.73 7.49
C ARG A 323 23.01 4.76 6.75
N GLY A 324 24.07 5.24 7.41
CA GLY A 324 24.99 6.26 6.90
C GLY A 324 24.35 7.65 6.81
N GLY A 325 23.56 8.04 7.82
CA GLY A 325 22.86 9.33 7.85
C GLY A 325 21.55 9.37 7.04
N ARG A 326 20.98 8.21 6.71
CA ARG A 326 19.65 8.08 6.07
C ARG A 326 18.52 7.82 7.07
N GLY A 327 18.88 7.50 8.31
CA GLY A 327 17.99 7.06 9.37
C GLY A 327 17.62 5.58 9.26
N THR A 328 17.69 4.90 10.40
CA THR A 328 17.01 3.61 10.63
C THR A 328 15.50 3.82 10.55
N ILE A 329 14.78 2.91 9.92
CA ILE A 329 13.32 3.03 9.75
C ILE A 329 12.64 2.37 10.94
N MET A 330 11.88 3.13 11.73
CA MET A 330 11.14 2.58 12.88
C MET A 330 9.69 2.28 12.47
N VAL A 331 9.22 1.06 12.70
CA VAL A 331 7.85 0.62 12.37
C VAL A 331 7.14 0.14 13.63
N ARG A 332 5.95 0.68 13.90
CA ARG A 332 5.21 0.57 15.16
C ARG A 332 3.80 0.01 14.95
N ALA A 333 3.38 -0.93 15.79
CA ALA A 333 2.00 -1.42 15.84
C ALA A 333 1.06 -0.36 16.47
N ALA A 334 -0.16 -0.20 15.94
CA ALA A 334 -1.07 0.89 16.34
C ALA A 334 -1.59 0.83 17.78
N GLY A 335 -1.66 -0.36 18.39
CA GLY A 335 -2.40 -0.60 19.62
C GLY A 335 -3.61 -1.51 19.36
N ASN A 336 -4.11 -2.14 20.43
CA ASN A 336 -5.12 -3.21 20.36
C ASN A 336 -6.32 -2.96 21.30
N GLY A 337 -6.38 -1.81 21.97
CA GLY A 337 -7.39 -1.44 22.95
C GLY A 337 -8.47 -0.50 22.41
N ARG A 338 -8.91 -0.61 21.14
CA ARG A 338 -10.02 0.24 20.63
C ARG A 338 -11.26 0.19 21.54
N ASP A 339 -11.64 -0.99 22.02
CA ASP A 339 -12.78 -1.17 22.92
C ASP A 339 -12.55 -0.60 24.34
N ASP A 340 -11.28 -0.40 24.73
CA ASP A 340 -10.85 0.34 25.92
C ASP A 340 -10.66 1.85 25.64
N GLU A 341 -11.11 2.32 24.47
CA GLU A 341 -11.01 3.70 23.96
C GLU A 341 -9.56 4.18 23.68
N GLU A 342 -8.60 3.25 23.50
CA GLU A 342 -7.19 3.55 23.16
C GLU A 342 -7.06 4.40 21.89
N ASN A 343 -6.15 5.39 21.93
CA ASN A 343 -5.84 6.27 20.82
C ASN A 343 -4.32 6.30 20.59
N ALA A 344 -3.87 5.94 19.40
CA ALA A 344 -2.44 5.81 19.05
C ALA A 344 -1.65 7.14 19.13
N ASN A 345 -2.32 8.26 19.39
CA ASN A 345 -1.71 9.57 19.66
C ASN A 345 -1.35 9.80 21.15
N GLU A 346 -1.61 8.81 22.00
CA GLU A 346 -1.35 8.83 23.46
C GLU A 346 -0.10 8.02 23.83
N ASP A 347 0.36 7.15 22.92
CA ASP A 347 1.70 6.55 22.93
C ASP A 347 2.67 7.41 22.08
N GLY A 348 3.72 7.92 22.73
CA GLY A 348 4.75 8.79 22.15
C GLY A 348 5.82 8.07 21.33
N TYR A 349 5.87 6.73 21.34
CA TYR A 349 6.79 5.94 20.51
C TYR A 349 6.24 5.67 19.11
N ILE A 350 4.91 5.57 18.97
CA ILE A 350 4.24 5.47 17.67
C ILE A 350 3.85 6.82 17.10
N SER A 351 3.37 7.76 17.93
CA SER A 351 2.98 9.09 17.44
C SER A 351 4.17 9.96 16.99
N ASP A 352 5.41 9.52 17.25
CA ASP A 352 6.62 10.20 16.80
C ASP A 352 6.70 10.29 15.26
N PRO A 353 6.95 11.48 14.68
CA PRO A 353 6.99 11.68 13.22
C PRO A 353 8.18 11.01 12.52
N ARG A 354 9.10 10.38 13.26
CA ARG A 354 10.21 9.56 12.74
C ARG A 354 9.85 8.08 12.64
N ALA A 355 8.72 7.66 13.23
CA ALA A 355 8.18 6.31 13.13
C ALA A 355 7.21 6.15 11.95
N ILE A 356 6.78 4.90 11.72
CA ILE A 356 5.68 4.53 10.84
C ILE A 356 4.66 3.80 11.72
N GLY A 357 3.56 4.46 12.07
CA GLY A 357 2.44 3.84 12.78
C GLY A 357 1.57 3.00 11.84
N VAL A 358 1.28 1.76 12.25
CA VAL A 358 0.65 0.72 11.41
C VAL A 358 -0.62 0.16 12.04
N ALA A 359 -1.76 0.43 11.41
CA ALA A 359 -3.07 -0.12 11.77
C ALA A 359 -3.26 -1.57 11.31
N ALA A 360 -4.37 -2.19 11.71
CA ALA A 360 -4.80 -3.51 11.21
C ALA A 360 -6.13 -3.47 10.44
N VAL A 361 -6.13 -4.12 9.28
CA VAL A 361 -7.29 -4.28 8.37
C VAL A 361 -7.56 -5.77 8.14
N ARG A 362 -8.85 -6.13 8.04
CA ARG A 362 -9.37 -7.51 7.99
C ARG A 362 -9.44 -8.08 6.57
N THR A 363 -9.84 -9.34 6.48
CA THR A 363 -10.17 -10.04 5.23
C THR A 363 -11.26 -9.35 4.41
N ASP A 364 -12.18 -8.61 5.04
CA ASP A 364 -13.26 -7.86 4.39
C ASP A 364 -12.86 -6.43 3.95
N GLY A 365 -11.64 -6.00 4.24
CA GLY A 365 -11.13 -4.67 3.92
C GLY A 365 -11.43 -3.58 4.96
N ARG A 366 -12.16 -3.89 6.03
CA ARG A 366 -12.44 -2.93 7.12
C ARG A 366 -11.32 -2.92 8.16
N VAL A 367 -11.29 -1.90 9.02
CA VAL A 367 -10.41 -1.88 10.20
C VAL A 367 -10.76 -3.02 11.17
N ALA A 368 -9.76 -3.62 11.81
CA ALA A 368 -9.97 -4.69 12.80
C ALA A 368 -10.56 -4.13 14.11
N SER A 369 -11.42 -4.91 14.78
CA SER A 369 -12.17 -4.45 15.98
C SER A 369 -11.26 -3.91 17.08
N TYR A 370 -10.10 -4.53 17.32
CA TYR A 370 -9.12 -4.11 18.32
C TYR A 370 -8.26 -2.90 17.89
N SER A 371 -8.13 -2.61 16.58
CA SER A 371 -7.07 -1.72 16.07
C SER A 371 -7.28 -0.28 16.54
N ALA A 372 -6.42 0.17 17.46
CA ALA A 372 -6.49 1.50 18.05
C ALA A 372 -6.36 2.59 16.96
N PRO A 373 -7.30 3.54 16.88
CA PRO A 373 -7.23 4.63 15.91
C PRO A 373 -6.30 5.75 16.36
N GLY A 374 -5.81 6.57 15.43
CA GLY A 374 -5.06 7.78 15.73
C GLY A 374 -4.69 8.57 14.47
N ALA A 375 -4.61 9.90 14.56
CA ALA A 375 -4.22 10.73 13.41
C ALA A 375 -2.73 10.57 13.02
N CYS A 376 -1.90 10.05 13.92
CA CYS A 376 -0.50 9.71 13.70
C CYS A 376 -0.27 8.46 12.82
N LEU A 377 -1.30 7.66 12.55
CA LEU A 377 -1.17 6.42 11.79
C LEU A 377 -0.91 6.74 10.30
N LEU A 378 0.05 6.02 9.69
CA LEU A 378 0.46 6.29 8.31
C LEU A 378 -0.20 5.33 7.31
N VAL A 379 -0.22 4.03 7.64
CA VAL A 379 -0.72 2.96 6.78
C VAL A 379 -1.33 1.82 7.61
N ALA A 380 -1.97 0.86 6.96
CA ALA A 380 -2.42 -0.39 7.55
C ALA A 380 -1.68 -1.60 6.95
N GLY A 381 -1.55 -2.67 7.73
CA GLY A 381 -1.31 -4.02 7.21
C GLY A 381 -2.55 -4.90 7.39
N LEU A 382 -2.41 -6.20 7.13
CA LEU A 382 -3.54 -7.14 7.07
C LEU A 382 -3.47 -8.19 8.20
N ALA A 383 -4.54 -8.33 8.98
CA ALA A 383 -4.60 -9.26 10.12
C ALA A 383 -6.01 -9.84 10.33
N GLY A 384 -6.10 -10.91 11.11
CA GLY A 384 -7.39 -11.49 11.52
C GLY A 384 -8.12 -10.60 12.54
N ASP A 385 -9.35 -10.98 12.86
CA ASP A 385 -10.25 -10.31 13.82
C ASP A 385 -11.27 -11.33 14.34
N ASP A 386 -11.99 -11.02 15.41
CA ASP A 386 -12.96 -11.95 15.99
C ASP A 386 -14.08 -12.31 14.99
N GLY A 387 -14.12 -13.57 14.57
CA GLY A 387 -15.02 -14.06 13.52
C GLY A 387 -14.50 -13.95 12.08
N PHE A 388 -13.24 -13.56 11.88
CA PHE A 388 -12.56 -13.44 10.58
C PHE A 388 -11.26 -14.26 10.56
N ASP A 389 -10.90 -14.83 9.40
CA ASP A 389 -9.70 -15.66 9.30
C ASP A 389 -8.42 -14.88 9.65
N ALA A 390 -7.68 -15.36 10.66
CA ALA A 390 -6.30 -14.95 10.90
C ALA A 390 -5.36 -15.45 9.78
N SER A 391 -4.10 -15.00 9.80
CA SER A 391 -3.14 -15.23 8.72
C SER A 391 -1.92 -15.98 9.25
N LEU A 392 -1.56 -17.08 8.60
CA LEU A 392 -0.53 -17.99 9.11
C LEU A 392 0.86 -17.32 9.17
N THR A 393 1.56 -17.55 10.29
CA THR A 393 2.95 -17.18 10.52
C THR A 393 3.70 -18.30 11.23
N THR A 394 5.02 -18.17 11.41
CA THR A 394 5.85 -19.10 12.19
C THR A 394 5.51 -19.03 13.67
N ASP A 395 5.70 -20.12 14.41
CA ASP A 395 5.64 -20.15 15.86
C ASP A 395 6.92 -20.76 16.42
N ARG A 396 7.07 -20.92 17.73
CA ARG A 396 8.20 -21.67 18.31
C ARG A 396 8.02 -23.17 18.08
N VAL A 397 9.11 -23.88 17.76
CA VAL A 397 9.05 -25.30 17.37
C VAL A 397 8.42 -26.17 18.46
N GLY A 398 7.47 -27.01 18.05
CA GLY A 398 6.71 -27.90 18.94
C GLY A 398 5.78 -27.16 19.90
N SER A 399 5.59 -27.68 21.12
CA SER A 399 4.63 -27.13 22.09
C SER A 399 5.19 -25.96 22.93
N ALA A 400 6.06 -25.12 22.34
CA ALA A 400 6.72 -24.01 23.03
C ALA A 400 6.18 -22.63 22.60
N GLY A 401 5.24 -22.61 21.65
CA GLY A 401 4.59 -21.42 21.13
C GLY A 401 3.13 -21.27 21.55
N TYR A 402 2.39 -20.44 20.81
CA TYR A 402 0.93 -20.34 20.89
C TYR A 402 0.26 -21.69 20.55
N ASN A 403 0.78 -22.38 19.55
CA ASN A 403 0.28 -23.68 19.10
C ASN A 403 0.79 -24.84 19.96
N THR A 404 0.19 -25.00 21.14
CA THR A 404 0.59 -26.03 22.12
C THR A 404 0.23 -27.48 21.73
N PHE A 405 -0.39 -27.72 20.56
CA PHE A 405 -0.82 -29.05 20.12
C PHE A 405 0.27 -29.81 19.33
N THR A 406 0.28 -31.13 19.44
CA THR A 406 1.22 -31.99 18.69
C THR A 406 0.59 -32.51 17.39
N PHE A 407 1.22 -32.21 16.26
CA PHE A 407 0.81 -32.64 14.92
C PHE A 407 1.75 -33.71 14.34
N PRO A 408 1.32 -34.48 13.31
CA PRO A 408 2.16 -35.49 12.65
C PRO A 408 3.10 -34.90 11.58
N ASP A 409 2.89 -33.65 11.19
CA ASP A 409 3.73 -32.79 10.36
C ASP A 409 4.26 -31.61 11.19
N ASP A 410 4.95 -30.66 10.56
CA ASP A 410 5.50 -29.48 11.26
C ASP A 410 4.46 -28.39 11.55
N TYR A 411 3.15 -28.67 11.47
CA TYR A 411 2.10 -27.66 11.73
C TYR A 411 2.12 -27.08 13.16
N ALA A 412 2.74 -27.77 14.13
CA ALA A 412 2.98 -27.21 15.47
C ALA A 412 3.91 -25.98 15.46
N ASP A 413 4.80 -25.88 14.46
CA ASP A 413 5.80 -24.82 14.34
C ASP A 413 5.21 -23.53 13.69
N TYR A 414 3.88 -23.40 13.67
CA TYR A 414 3.11 -22.31 13.05
C TYR A 414 1.83 -22.01 13.83
N ASP A 415 1.39 -20.75 13.81
CA ASP A 415 0.13 -20.31 14.42
C ASP A 415 -0.89 -19.89 13.35
N ASP A 416 -2.16 -20.32 13.54
CA ASP A 416 -3.33 -19.90 12.77
C ASP A 416 -4.34 -19.04 13.54
N GLY A 417 -4.03 -18.68 14.79
CA GLY A 417 -4.80 -17.74 15.60
C GLY A 417 -4.24 -16.31 15.66
N PHE A 418 -3.04 -16.04 15.11
CA PHE A 418 -2.35 -14.77 15.34
C PHE A 418 -3.12 -13.53 14.82
N ILE A 419 -3.55 -12.69 15.75
CA ILE A 419 -4.23 -11.40 15.52
C ILE A 419 -3.50 -10.26 16.27
N GLY A 420 -4.02 -9.04 16.12
CA GLY A 420 -3.42 -7.84 16.71
C GLY A 420 -2.58 -7.04 15.70
N THR A 421 -2.35 -5.77 16.00
CA THR A 421 -1.49 -4.88 15.19
C THR A 421 -0.02 -5.32 15.18
N SER A 422 0.36 -6.22 16.10
CA SER A 422 1.61 -6.99 16.08
C SER A 422 1.81 -7.83 14.81
N ALA A 423 0.72 -8.22 14.12
CA ALA A 423 0.78 -8.95 12.84
C ALA A 423 1.09 -8.02 11.66
N THR A 424 0.75 -6.73 11.76
CA THR A 424 0.77 -5.78 10.63
C THR A 424 2.03 -4.92 10.59
N ALA A 425 2.56 -4.51 11.74
CA ALA A 425 3.87 -3.86 11.84
C ALA A 425 5.03 -4.64 11.17
N PRO A 426 5.19 -5.97 11.32
CA PRO A 426 6.23 -6.72 10.62
C PRO A 426 5.99 -6.83 9.10
N GLN A 427 4.73 -6.84 8.65
CA GLN A 427 4.42 -6.80 7.22
C GLN A 427 4.90 -5.47 6.60
N VAL A 428 4.68 -4.35 7.27
CA VAL A 428 5.16 -3.02 6.84
C VAL A 428 6.68 -2.89 6.96
N ALA A 429 7.32 -3.53 7.95
CA ALA A 429 8.77 -3.66 7.98
C ALA A 429 9.31 -4.49 6.80
N GLY A 430 8.61 -5.56 6.41
CA GLY A 430 8.87 -6.31 5.18
C GLY A 430 8.73 -5.43 3.93
N LEU A 431 7.64 -4.67 3.79
CA LEU A 431 7.44 -3.72 2.69
C LEU A 431 8.59 -2.69 2.62
N ALA A 432 8.99 -2.10 3.76
CA ALA A 432 10.13 -1.20 3.82
C ALA A 432 11.44 -1.88 3.33
N ALA A 433 11.65 -3.16 3.63
CA ALA A 433 12.78 -3.93 3.10
C ALA A 433 12.67 -4.19 1.59
N LEU A 434 11.45 -4.41 1.05
CA LEU A 434 11.23 -4.51 -0.40
C LEU A 434 11.59 -3.20 -1.12
N ALA A 435 11.31 -2.04 -0.53
CA ALA A 435 11.74 -0.74 -1.07
C ALA A 435 13.27 -0.56 -0.97
N LEU A 436 13.87 -0.82 0.20
CA LEU A 436 15.31 -0.59 0.44
C LEU A 436 16.23 -1.47 -0.41
N SER A 437 15.85 -2.70 -0.72
CA SER A 437 16.68 -3.61 -1.53
C SER A 437 16.75 -3.21 -3.02
N VAL A 438 15.79 -2.42 -3.52
CA VAL A 438 15.84 -1.84 -4.87
C VAL A 438 16.32 -0.39 -4.89
N ASN A 439 16.19 0.34 -3.79
CA ASN A 439 16.78 1.67 -3.61
C ASN A 439 17.25 1.88 -2.18
N SER A 440 18.51 1.56 -1.91
CA SER A 440 19.12 1.69 -0.58
C SER A 440 19.38 3.14 -0.16
N ASN A 441 19.17 4.12 -1.06
CA ASN A 441 19.38 5.53 -0.77
C ASN A 441 18.21 6.22 -0.05
N LEU A 442 17.01 5.64 -0.08
CA LEU A 442 15.82 6.20 0.58
C LEU A 442 16.09 6.54 2.06
N THR A 443 15.80 7.76 2.50
CA THR A 443 15.77 8.11 3.93
C THR A 443 14.54 7.51 4.62
N TYR A 444 14.47 7.60 5.96
CA TYR A 444 13.26 7.19 6.69
C TYR A 444 11.99 7.93 6.19
N ARG A 445 12.10 9.23 5.86
CA ARG A 445 11.03 10.04 5.26
C ARG A 445 10.64 9.57 3.87
N ASP A 446 11.63 9.22 3.04
CA ASP A 446 11.37 8.68 1.71
C ASP A 446 10.60 7.36 1.77
N VAL A 447 10.88 6.51 2.78
CA VAL A 447 10.14 5.26 2.99
C VAL A 447 8.73 5.49 3.52
N GLN A 448 8.51 6.47 4.43
CA GLN A 448 7.16 6.91 4.81
C GLN A 448 6.33 7.30 3.56
N GLN A 449 6.94 8.09 2.67
CA GLN A 449 6.27 8.64 1.49
C GLN A 449 6.04 7.60 0.37
N VAL A 450 6.99 6.69 0.14
CA VAL A 450 6.81 5.55 -0.78
C VAL A 450 5.73 4.58 -0.26
N LEU A 451 5.64 4.35 1.06
CA LEU A 451 4.57 3.56 1.67
C LEU A 451 3.20 4.19 1.43
N LEU A 452 3.02 5.46 1.82
CA LEU A 452 1.71 6.12 1.77
C LEU A 452 1.22 6.35 0.33
N LEU A 453 2.12 6.60 -0.63
CA LEU A 453 1.77 6.73 -2.06
C LEU A 453 1.53 5.38 -2.76
N SER A 454 1.90 4.26 -2.13
CA SER A 454 1.55 2.90 -2.59
C SER A 454 0.27 2.35 -1.93
N ALA A 455 -0.31 3.09 -1.00
CA ALA A 455 -1.43 2.64 -0.19
C ALA A 455 -2.77 2.70 -0.93
N ARG A 456 -3.65 1.76 -0.61
CA ARG A 456 -5.01 1.66 -1.15
C ARG A 456 -6.00 1.67 0.00
N GLN A 457 -6.99 2.54 -0.07
CA GLN A 457 -8.10 2.54 0.87
C GLN A 457 -9.00 1.32 0.61
N THR A 458 -9.20 0.49 1.62
CA THR A 458 -9.89 -0.80 1.53
C THR A 458 -11.34 -0.74 1.99
N ASP A 459 -11.68 0.15 2.92
CA ASP A 459 -13.07 0.51 3.24
C ASP A 459 -13.37 1.94 2.75
N PRO A 460 -13.94 2.11 1.54
CA PRO A 460 -14.34 3.42 1.02
C PRO A 460 -15.64 3.96 1.66
N ALA A 461 -16.24 3.23 2.62
CA ALA A 461 -17.44 3.60 3.36
C ALA A 461 -17.17 3.97 4.84
N ASP A 462 -15.92 3.86 5.33
CA ASP A 462 -15.50 4.38 6.63
C ASP A 462 -15.90 5.87 6.76
N PRO A 463 -16.77 6.26 7.71
CA PRO A 463 -17.28 7.62 7.79
C PRO A 463 -16.25 8.63 8.33
N HIS A 464 -15.06 8.19 8.74
CA HIS A 464 -13.91 9.04 9.08
C HIS A 464 -12.93 9.22 7.91
N LEU A 465 -13.14 8.53 6.78
CA LEU A 465 -12.28 8.64 5.60
C LEU A 465 -12.56 9.95 4.86
N GLN A 466 -11.62 10.90 4.96
CA GLN A 466 -11.70 12.17 4.27
C GLN A 466 -10.72 12.22 3.08
N THR A 467 -10.96 13.17 2.17
CA THR A 467 -9.95 13.57 1.18
C THR A 467 -9.24 14.81 1.73
N ASN A 468 -7.90 14.77 1.78
CA ASN A 468 -7.10 15.87 2.31
C ASN A 468 -6.92 17.00 1.28
N GLY A 469 -6.30 18.12 1.67
CA GLY A 469 -6.08 19.26 0.77
C GLY A 469 -5.28 18.93 -0.50
N ALA A 470 -4.45 17.88 -0.47
CA ALA A 470 -3.68 17.37 -1.60
C ALA A 470 -4.45 16.40 -2.51
N GLY A 471 -5.70 16.04 -2.16
CA GLY A 471 -6.50 15.07 -2.91
C GLY A 471 -6.28 13.60 -2.49
N LEU A 472 -5.42 13.33 -1.50
CA LEU A 472 -5.21 11.97 -0.99
C LEU A 472 -6.30 11.59 0.01
N ARG A 473 -6.72 10.32 0.01
CA ARG A 473 -7.68 9.79 0.98
C ARG A 473 -6.98 9.27 2.24
N VAL A 474 -7.41 9.74 3.40
CA VAL A 474 -6.78 9.43 4.69
C VAL A 474 -7.82 9.44 5.82
N GLY A 475 -7.61 8.60 6.84
CA GLY A 475 -8.47 8.56 8.02
C GLY A 475 -7.78 7.91 9.23
N PRO A 476 -8.26 8.21 10.46
CA PRO A 476 -7.60 7.79 11.70
C PRO A 476 -7.69 6.28 11.99
N ASN A 477 -8.42 5.51 11.18
CA ASN A 477 -8.56 4.06 11.34
C ASN A 477 -7.49 3.24 10.58
N ALA A 478 -6.97 3.77 9.46
CA ALA A 478 -6.08 3.03 8.55
C ALA A 478 -4.95 3.90 7.92
N GLY A 479 -4.84 5.18 8.30
CA GLY A 479 -3.97 6.14 7.63
C GLY A 479 -4.35 6.28 6.16
N PHE A 480 -3.36 6.18 5.27
CA PHE A 480 -3.54 6.17 3.82
C PHE A 480 -4.00 4.81 3.24
N GLY A 481 -4.20 3.79 4.10
CA GLY A 481 -4.68 2.46 3.73
C GLY A 481 -3.57 1.41 3.61
N VAL A 482 -3.84 0.33 2.86
CA VAL A 482 -2.97 -0.85 2.77
C VAL A 482 -2.03 -0.76 1.55
N PRO A 483 -0.70 -0.74 1.72
CA PRO A 483 0.28 -0.70 0.62
C PRO A 483 0.15 -1.84 -0.40
N ASP A 484 0.37 -1.54 -1.67
CA ASP A 484 0.66 -2.53 -2.71
C ASP A 484 2.17 -2.71 -2.86
N ALA A 485 2.69 -3.91 -2.54
CA ALA A 485 4.13 -4.19 -2.58
C ALA A 485 4.77 -3.97 -3.96
N ALA A 486 4.03 -4.20 -5.06
CA ALA A 486 4.57 -4.05 -6.41
C ALA A 486 4.57 -2.58 -6.86
N HIS A 487 3.57 -1.81 -6.43
CA HIS A 487 3.55 -0.36 -6.60
C HIS A 487 4.63 0.31 -5.77
N LEU A 488 4.78 -0.08 -4.50
CA LEU A 488 5.86 0.35 -3.61
C LEU A 488 7.25 0.10 -4.21
N VAL A 489 7.50 -1.11 -4.74
CA VAL A 489 8.77 -1.45 -5.42
C VAL A 489 8.93 -0.69 -6.75
N HIS A 490 7.84 -0.34 -7.43
CA HIS A 490 7.88 0.51 -8.62
C HIS A 490 8.23 1.96 -8.26
N LEU A 491 7.59 2.55 -7.25
CA LEU A 491 7.88 3.90 -6.75
C LEU A 491 9.33 4.00 -6.24
N ALA A 492 9.74 3.11 -5.33
CA ALA A 492 11.09 3.09 -4.75
C ALA A 492 12.21 3.11 -5.81
N ARG A 493 12.01 2.45 -6.95
CA ARG A 493 12.97 2.36 -8.07
C ARG A 493 13.12 3.63 -8.90
N HIS A 494 12.17 4.56 -8.81
CA HIS A 494 12.19 5.83 -9.55
C HIS A 494 12.20 7.05 -8.59
N TRP A 495 12.09 6.81 -7.29
CA TRP A 495 12.05 7.83 -6.25
C TRP A 495 13.33 8.68 -6.22
N SER A 496 13.14 10.00 -6.18
CA SER A 496 14.19 10.97 -5.86
C SER A 496 14.03 11.42 -4.42
N ASN A 497 15.09 11.31 -3.62
CA ASN A 497 15.04 11.64 -2.19
C ASN A 497 14.52 13.07 -1.95
N ARG A 498 13.62 13.22 -0.97
CA ARG A 498 13.01 14.52 -0.65
C ARG A 498 14.05 15.54 -0.16
N PRO A 499 13.82 16.85 -0.39
CA PRO A 499 14.62 17.93 0.18
C PRO A 499 14.79 17.82 1.72
N PRO A 500 15.81 18.47 2.30
CA PRO A 500 15.99 18.53 3.75
C PRO A 500 14.73 19.02 4.46
N LEU A 501 14.40 18.35 5.56
CA LEU A 501 13.24 18.66 6.39
C LEU A 501 13.38 20.05 7.03
N GLN A 502 12.32 20.85 6.99
CA GLN A 502 12.15 22.05 7.79
C GLN A 502 11.04 21.85 8.83
N VAL A 503 11.14 22.59 9.94
CA VAL A 503 10.18 22.56 11.03
C VAL A 503 9.86 24.00 11.45
N ALA A 504 8.61 24.43 11.23
CA ALA A 504 8.10 25.71 11.70
C ALA A 504 7.30 25.53 13.01
N ARG A 505 7.33 26.52 13.91
CA ARG A 505 6.63 26.51 15.20
C ARG A 505 5.90 27.81 15.46
N PHE A 506 4.64 27.71 15.89
CA PHE A 506 3.77 28.83 16.16
C PHE A 506 3.13 28.65 17.54
N THR A 507 3.68 29.31 18.56
CA THR A 507 3.25 29.21 19.96
C THR A 507 2.21 30.28 20.30
N ASN A 508 1.10 29.90 20.95
CA ASN A 508 0.14 30.83 21.56
C ASN A 508 -0.14 30.43 23.02
N SER A 509 0.39 31.23 23.95
CA SER A 509 0.26 31.02 25.41
C SER A 509 -0.88 31.83 26.04
N THR A 510 -1.91 32.19 25.27
CA THR A 510 -3.10 32.86 25.80
C THR A 510 -3.95 31.84 26.55
N LEU A 511 -4.15 32.04 27.85
CA LEU A 511 -5.03 31.19 28.67
C LEU A 511 -6.47 31.36 28.19
N THR A 512 -7.12 30.23 27.83
CA THR A 512 -8.49 30.20 27.32
C THR A 512 -9.28 29.16 28.10
N SER A 513 -10.40 29.55 28.72
CA SER A 513 -11.29 28.61 29.41
C SER A 513 -11.89 27.62 28.42
N ILE A 514 -11.85 26.32 28.77
CA ILE A 514 -12.45 25.24 28.00
C ILE A 514 -13.94 25.19 28.39
N PRO A 515 -14.89 25.35 27.45
CA PRO A 515 -16.31 25.33 27.78
C PRO A 515 -16.80 23.94 28.19
N GLU A 516 -17.37 23.84 29.40
CA GLU A 516 -18.11 22.66 29.88
C GLU A 516 -19.32 22.36 28.97
N GLN A 517 -19.63 21.08 28.77
CA GLN A 517 -20.67 20.61 27.85
C GLN A 517 -20.61 21.34 26.50
N GLY A 518 -19.45 21.31 25.85
CA GLY A 518 -19.17 22.01 24.61
C GLY A 518 -20.06 21.59 23.45
N MET A 519 -20.40 20.30 23.35
CA MET A 519 -21.30 19.77 22.32
C MET A 519 -22.77 20.09 22.65
N ARG A 520 -23.47 20.75 21.72
CA ARG A 520 -24.82 21.29 21.96
C ARG A 520 -25.73 21.14 20.75
N VAL A 521 -27.03 20.95 21.02
CA VAL A 521 -28.09 21.25 20.06
C VAL A 521 -28.43 22.73 20.21
N VAL A 522 -28.32 23.49 19.12
CA VAL A 522 -28.65 24.93 19.08
C VAL A 522 -29.89 25.14 18.23
N LEU A 523 -30.90 25.80 18.80
CA LEU A 523 -32.17 26.09 18.13
C LEU A 523 -32.18 27.50 17.51
N ALA A 524 -32.91 27.64 16.40
CA ALA A 524 -33.24 28.92 15.77
C ALA A 524 -34.71 28.91 15.30
N GLY A 525 -35.34 30.08 15.29
CA GLY A 525 -36.78 30.23 15.06
C GLY A 525 -37.34 31.42 15.83
N ASN A 526 -38.65 31.65 15.69
CA ASN A 526 -39.36 32.69 16.44
C ASN A 526 -39.82 32.15 17.81
N ASP A 527 -39.97 33.03 18.80
CA ASP A 527 -40.63 32.76 20.09
C ASP A 527 -40.11 31.51 20.84
N LEU A 528 -38.79 31.27 20.76
CA LEU A 528 -38.13 30.14 21.42
C LEU A 528 -37.98 30.37 22.94
N PRO A 529 -38.27 29.36 23.79
CA PRO A 529 -37.94 29.41 25.21
C PRO A 529 -36.42 29.54 25.43
N PRO A 530 -35.93 30.45 26.30
CA PRO A 530 -34.50 30.65 26.54
C PRO A 530 -33.73 29.37 26.89
N ASP A 531 -34.33 28.52 27.73
CA ASP A 531 -33.74 27.28 28.23
C ASP A 531 -33.57 26.19 27.14
N LEU A 532 -34.15 26.40 25.96
CA LEU A 532 -34.01 25.50 24.80
C LEU A 532 -33.12 26.06 23.69
N LEU A 533 -32.63 27.30 23.79
CA LEU A 533 -31.74 27.89 22.77
C LEU A 533 -30.42 27.10 22.63
N PHE A 534 -29.90 26.59 23.75
CA PHE A 534 -28.65 25.84 23.84
C PHE A 534 -28.86 24.62 24.74
N ILE A 535 -29.16 23.47 24.13
CA ILE A 535 -29.39 22.21 24.83
C ILE A 535 -28.05 21.44 24.92
N PRO A 536 -27.51 21.17 26.12
CA PRO A 536 -26.34 20.30 26.28
C PRO A 536 -26.58 18.90 25.73
N ALA A 537 -25.59 18.34 25.03
CA ALA A 537 -25.73 17.06 24.33
C ALA A 537 -24.41 16.28 24.27
N GLN A 538 -24.46 14.96 24.48
CA GLN A 538 -23.30 14.08 24.34
C GLN A 538 -23.22 13.58 22.89
N ALA A 539 -22.09 13.70 22.19
CA ALA A 539 -21.97 13.11 20.86
C ALA A 539 -21.92 11.56 20.88
N ALA A 540 -22.19 10.95 19.73
CA ALA A 540 -21.83 9.56 19.48
C ALA A 540 -20.32 9.36 19.62
N ASP A 541 -19.95 8.22 20.20
CA ASP A 541 -18.60 7.91 20.64
C ASP A 541 -17.58 7.88 19.48
N LEU A 542 -17.51 6.76 18.78
CA LEU A 542 -16.64 6.54 17.62
C LEU A 542 -17.30 6.97 16.29
N GLY A 543 -18.48 7.58 16.33
CA GLY A 543 -19.19 8.08 15.14
C GLY A 543 -18.80 9.50 14.71
N PRO A 544 -19.36 10.02 13.59
CA PRO A 544 -19.11 11.37 13.11
C PRO A 544 -19.53 12.45 14.11
N ARG A 545 -18.66 13.44 14.35
CA ARG A 545 -18.94 14.58 15.25
C ARG A 545 -19.03 15.91 14.52
N ALA A 546 -19.82 16.83 15.08
CA ALA A 546 -20.08 18.15 14.52
C ALA A 546 -19.03 19.19 14.94
N ASP A 547 -17.75 18.93 14.61
CA ASP A 547 -16.63 19.83 14.90
C ASP A 547 -16.82 21.21 14.23
N LYS A 548 -17.50 21.23 13.07
CA LYS A 548 -18.09 22.41 12.44
C LYS A 548 -19.61 22.40 12.68
N PRO A 549 -20.26 23.55 12.94
CA PRO A 549 -21.71 23.60 13.14
C PRO A 549 -22.47 23.06 11.92
N THR A 550 -23.44 22.18 12.13
CA THR A 550 -24.24 21.64 11.04
C THR A 550 -25.15 22.70 10.44
N ALA A 551 -25.70 22.43 9.25
CA ALA A 551 -26.84 23.19 8.73
C ALA A 551 -27.97 23.26 9.78
N SER A 552 -28.64 24.41 9.87
CA SER A 552 -29.82 24.58 10.73
C SER A 552 -31.05 24.11 9.97
N LEU A 553 -31.65 23.01 10.43
CA LEU A 553 -32.67 22.25 9.70
C LEU A 553 -33.93 22.02 10.56
N PRO A 554 -35.13 21.95 9.95
CA PRO A 554 -36.35 21.63 10.67
C PRO A 554 -36.32 20.18 11.18
N LEU A 555 -36.92 19.94 12.35
CA LEU A 555 -36.92 18.63 13.00
C LEU A 555 -38.12 17.75 12.59
N SER A 556 -37.95 16.44 12.67
CA SER A 556 -39.02 15.44 12.60
C SER A 556 -38.97 14.54 13.83
N HIS A 557 -40.05 14.49 14.62
CA HIS A 557 -40.17 13.55 15.73
C HIS A 557 -40.52 12.14 15.23
N LEU A 558 -39.68 11.16 15.54
CA LEU A 558 -39.82 9.76 15.10
C LEU A 558 -40.27 8.81 16.23
N GLY A 559 -40.52 9.35 17.44
CA GLY A 559 -40.77 8.55 18.63
C GLY A 559 -39.64 7.53 18.87
N PRO A 560 -39.95 6.31 19.37
CA PRO A 560 -38.93 5.31 19.64
C PRO A 560 -38.21 4.69 18.42
N ALA A 561 -38.57 5.05 17.18
CA ALA A 561 -37.94 4.55 15.94
C ALA A 561 -37.69 3.02 15.92
N LEU A 562 -38.73 2.23 16.21
CA LEU A 562 -38.64 0.77 16.31
C LEU A 562 -38.47 0.07 14.94
N ALA A 563 -38.78 0.78 13.86
CA ALA A 563 -38.64 0.35 12.46
C ALA A 563 -38.19 1.56 11.61
N PRO A 564 -37.75 1.36 10.35
CA PRO A 564 -37.41 2.45 9.44
C PRO A 564 -38.54 3.49 9.29
N PRO A 565 -38.25 4.80 9.30
CA PRO A 565 -39.27 5.83 9.16
C PRO A 565 -40.00 5.76 7.81
N ALA A 566 -41.33 5.77 7.85
CA ALA A 566 -42.17 5.92 6.65
C ALA A 566 -42.17 7.37 6.08
N THR A 567 -41.48 8.29 6.74
CA THR A 567 -41.40 9.71 6.40
C THR A 567 -40.03 10.03 5.81
N ASN A 568 -39.99 10.66 4.63
CA ASN A 568 -38.75 11.19 4.06
C ASN A 568 -38.23 12.38 4.90
N LEU A 569 -36.96 12.33 5.26
CA LEU A 569 -36.25 13.27 6.13
C LEU A 569 -35.19 14.10 5.40
N ALA A 570 -35.12 14.03 4.07
CA ALA A 570 -34.23 14.86 3.25
C ALA A 570 -34.40 16.35 3.59
N GLY A 571 -33.30 17.02 3.95
CA GLY A 571 -33.30 18.41 4.40
C GLY A 571 -33.88 18.63 5.80
N ARG A 572 -33.96 17.58 6.63
CA ARG A 572 -34.47 17.61 8.02
C ARG A 572 -33.48 16.93 8.97
N ALA A 573 -33.70 17.15 10.26
CA ALA A 573 -33.01 16.44 11.34
C ALA A 573 -33.99 15.51 12.09
N ALA A 574 -33.50 14.38 12.59
CA ALA A 574 -34.32 13.39 13.28
C ALA A 574 -34.31 13.63 14.81
N LEU A 575 -35.49 13.75 15.43
CA LEU A 575 -35.66 13.71 16.89
C LEU A 575 -36.22 12.35 17.31
N ILE A 576 -35.46 11.59 18.08
CA ILE A 576 -35.69 10.17 18.36
C ILE A 576 -35.75 9.94 19.87
N GLN A 577 -36.72 9.16 20.34
CA GLN A 577 -36.79 8.72 21.72
C GLN A 577 -35.93 7.44 21.93
N ARG A 578 -35.19 7.37 23.04
CA ARG A 578 -34.56 6.12 23.50
C ARG A 578 -35.62 5.03 23.70
N GLY A 579 -35.26 3.78 23.43
CA GLY A 579 -36.17 2.64 23.50
C GLY A 579 -35.40 1.31 23.40
N VAL A 580 -36.10 0.23 23.05
CA VAL A 580 -35.52 -1.13 23.05
C VAL A 580 -34.52 -1.41 21.93
N ASN A 581 -34.56 -0.68 20.82
CA ASN A 581 -33.58 -0.82 19.73
C ASN A 581 -32.25 -0.13 20.09
N PHE A 582 -31.13 -0.71 19.68
CA PHE A 582 -29.80 -0.10 19.73
C PHE A 582 -29.75 1.29 19.08
N PHE A 583 -28.83 2.15 19.55
CA PHE A 583 -28.65 3.51 19.03
C PHE A 583 -28.25 3.52 17.55
N THR A 584 -27.32 2.65 17.15
CA THR A 584 -26.93 2.39 15.75
C THR A 584 -28.13 2.22 14.83
N ASN A 585 -28.99 1.22 15.11
CA ASN A 585 -30.16 0.91 14.30
C ASN A 585 -31.12 2.10 14.16
N LYS A 586 -31.28 2.92 15.22
CA LYS A 586 -32.12 4.14 15.16
C LYS A 586 -31.53 5.20 14.23
N ILE A 587 -30.22 5.41 14.29
CA ILE A 587 -29.51 6.46 13.55
C ILE A 587 -29.34 6.06 12.07
N ILE A 588 -28.96 4.80 11.81
CA ILE A 588 -28.90 4.23 10.46
C ILE A 588 -30.27 4.31 9.76
N ASN A 589 -31.35 3.93 10.45
CA ASN A 589 -32.71 4.06 9.93
C ASN A 589 -33.10 5.52 9.62
N ALA A 590 -32.66 6.49 10.44
CA ALA A 590 -32.91 7.91 10.19
C ALA A 590 -32.09 8.46 9.00
N ALA A 591 -30.84 8.03 8.85
CA ALA A 591 -29.98 8.37 7.72
C ALA A 591 -30.50 7.78 6.40
N GLN A 592 -30.94 6.52 6.40
CA GLN A 592 -31.58 5.88 5.24
C GLN A 592 -32.89 6.58 4.84
N ALA A 593 -33.61 7.18 5.80
CA ALA A 593 -34.75 8.04 5.52
C ALA A 593 -34.37 9.46 5.05
N GLY A 594 -33.08 9.82 5.04
CA GLY A 594 -32.54 11.08 4.51
C GLY A 594 -32.21 12.18 5.54
N ALA A 595 -32.24 11.87 6.86
CA ALA A 595 -31.92 12.86 7.89
C ALA A 595 -30.44 13.26 7.85
N ALA A 596 -30.14 14.55 8.01
CA ALA A 596 -28.75 15.05 7.99
C ALA A 596 -27.99 14.82 9.31
N PHE A 597 -28.71 14.72 10.44
CA PHE A 597 -28.20 14.35 11.75
C PHE A 597 -29.32 13.86 12.67
N ALA A 598 -28.96 13.19 13.76
CA ALA A 598 -29.91 12.66 14.75
C ALA A 598 -29.72 13.28 16.15
N ILE A 599 -30.83 13.58 16.81
CA ILE A 599 -30.91 13.91 18.23
C ILE A 599 -31.70 12.79 18.90
N ILE A 600 -31.04 11.99 19.73
CA ILE A 600 -31.69 10.99 20.58
C ILE A 600 -31.93 11.63 21.96
N HIS A 601 -33.10 11.42 22.55
CA HIS A 601 -33.38 11.85 23.92
C HIS A 601 -33.65 10.66 24.85
N ASN A 602 -33.24 10.79 26.11
CA ASN A 602 -33.49 9.76 27.12
C ASN A 602 -35.00 9.50 27.27
N ASN A 603 -35.35 8.26 27.66
CA ASN A 603 -36.71 7.84 27.97
C ASN A 603 -36.92 7.65 29.48
N VAL A 604 -35.85 7.62 30.28
CA VAL A 604 -35.89 7.64 31.75
C VAL A 604 -35.80 9.07 32.26
N SER A 605 -36.44 9.38 33.40
CA SER A 605 -36.54 10.73 33.98
C SER A 605 -35.25 11.19 34.68
N GLU A 606 -34.15 11.21 33.94
CA GLU A 606 -32.80 11.52 34.40
C GLU A 606 -32.19 12.67 33.60
N SER A 607 -31.35 13.48 34.26
CA SER A 607 -30.52 14.51 33.63
C SER A 607 -29.26 13.94 32.97
N ALA A 608 -28.85 12.72 33.35
CA ALA A 608 -27.67 12.06 32.82
C ALA A 608 -27.77 11.88 31.29
N LEU A 609 -26.68 12.25 30.61
CA LEU A 609 -26.49 12.00 29.19
C LEU A 609 -25.82 10.62 29.03
N VAL A 610 -26.17 9.89 27.97
CA VAL A 610 -25.66 8.55 27.70
C VAL A 610 -24.72 8.62 26.50
N VAL A 611 -23.47 8.20 26.70
CA VAL A 611 -22.52 7.97 25.60
C VAL A 611 -23.07 6.86 24.71
N MET A 612 -23.06 7.08 23.39
CA MET A 612 -23.56 6.11 22.43
C MET A 612 -22.36 5.33 21.86
N SER A 613 -21.97 4.27 22.56
CA SER A 613 -20.90 3.32 22.18
C SER A 613 -21.27 2.48 20.96
N ILE A 614 -20.28 1.82 20.34
CA ILE A 614 -20.41 1.03 19.11
C ILE A 614 -20.99 1.88 17.97
N THR A 615 -20.34 3.00 17.65
CA THR A 615 -20.86 4.00 16.70
C THR A 615 -19.95 4.32 15.52
N ASP A 616 -18.90 3.53 15.32
CA ASP A 616 -17.95 3.60 14.20
C ASP A 616 -18.65 3.69 12.84
N ASP A 617 -19.69 2.89 12.61
CA ASP A 617 -20.46 2.81 11.35
C ASP A 617 -21.64 3.78 11.25
N LEU A 618 -21.68 4.85 12.05
CA LEU A 618 -22.74 5.85 11.91
C LEU A 618 -22.55 6.70 10.65
N PRO A 619 -23.52 6.72 9.71
CA PRO A 619 -23.40 7.48 8.46
C PRO A 619 -23.72 8.98 8.62
N ILE A 620 -24.22 9.41 9.79
CA ILE A 620 -24.55 10.80 10.11
C ILE A 620 -24.17 11.13 11.55
N PRO A 621 -23.85 12.40 11.87
CA PRO A 621 -23.65 12.83 13.25
C PRO A 621 -24.88 12.58 14.12
N ALA A 622 -24.66 12.14 15.35
CA ALA A 622 -25.71 11.91 16.33
C ALA A 622 -25.31 12.43 17.72
N VAL A 623 -26.28 12.97 18.47
CA VAL A 623 -26.10 13.40 19.85
C VAL A 623 -27.22 12.88 20.76
N PHE A 624 -26.95 12.77 22.05
CA PHE A 624 -27.86 12.35 23.10
C PHE A 624 -28.19 13.50 24.06
N ILE A 625 -29.47 13.72 24.35
CA ILE A 625 -29.98 14.77 25.27
C ILE A 625 -30.85 14.19 26.40
N SER A 626 -31.04 14.95 27.48
CA SER A 626 -31.88 14.54 28.62
C SER A 626 -33.35 14.34 28.21
N GLN A 627 -34.11 13.56 29.00
CA GLN A 627 -35.53 13.31 28.74
C GLN A 627 -36.33 14.63 28.76
N ALA A 628 -36.06 15.50 29.74
CA ALA A 628 -36.74 16.78 29.87
C ALA A 628 -36.56 17.66 28.62
N ASN A 629 -35.33 17.79 28.13
CA ASN A 629 -35.02 18.60 26.95
C ASN A 629 -35.63 17.98 25.68
N GLY A 630 -35.62 16.66 25.56
CA GLY A 630 -36.26 15.94 24.45
C GLY A 630 -37.78 16.10 24.40
N LEU A 631 -38.47 15.98 25.55
CA LEU A 631 -39.91 16.20 25.64
C LEU A 631 -40.29 17.65 25.38
N ALA A 632 -39.54 18.61 25.93
CA ALA A 632 -39.76 20.04 25.70
C ALA A 632 -39.57 20.40 24.22
N LEU A 633 -38.50 19.91 23.58
CA LEU A 633 -38.25 20.09 22.16
C LEU A 633 -39.32 19.43 21.29
N SER A 634 -39.73 18.18 21.61
CA SER A 634 -40.77 17.46 20.88
C SER A 634 -42.13 18.17 20.94
N ASN A 635 -42.49 18.76 22.08
CA ASN A 635 -43.70 19.57 22.22
C ASN A 635 -43.59 20.92 21.46
N LEU A 636 -42.42 21.56 21.47
CA LEU A 636 -42.19 22.83 20.79
C LEU A 636 -42.31 22.69 19.26
N ILE A 637 -41.74 21.65 18.65
CA ILE A 637 -41.80 21.46 17.18
C ILE A 637 -43.18 21.03 16.67
N GLN A 638 -44.09 20.60 17.56
CA GLN A 638 -45.50 20.35 17.23
C GLN A 638 -46.33 21.64 17.16
N THR A 639 -45.93 22.70 17.87
CA THR A 639 -46.68 23.96 17.98
C THR A 639 -46.02 25.14 17.26
N ASN A 640 -44.71 25.08 17.00
CA ASN A 640 -43.94 26.12 16.34
C ASN A 640 -43.18 25.54 15.13
N SER A 641 -43.71 25.79 13.92
CA SER A 641 -43.13 25.32 12.66
C SER A 641 -41.90 26.12 12.19
N SER A 642 -41.53 27.21 12.88
CA SER A 642 -40.31 27.97 12.57
C SER A 642 -39.04 27.38 13.21
N VAL A 643 -39.19 26.37 14.08
CA VAL A 643 -38.07 25.76 14.82
C VAL A 643 -37.17 24.95 13.88
N THR A 644 -35.92 25.40 13.79
CA THR A 644 -34.80 24.66 13.22
C THR A 644 -33.77 24.36 14.31
N ALA A 645 -33.01 23.30 14.11
CA ALA A 645 -31.94 22.87 15.00
C ALA A 645 -30.64 22.66 14.22
N ARG A 646 -29.50 22.80 14.89
CA ARG A 646 -28.19 22.32 14.43
C ARG A 646 -27.41 21.70 15.58
N LEU A 647 -26.47 20.83 15.26
CA LEU A 647 -25.40 20.48 16.19
C LEU A 647 -24.30 21.53 16.10
N GLN A 648 -23.71 21.89 17.23
CA GLN A 648 -22.62 22.85 17.29
C GLN A 648 -21.71 22.54 18.47
N LEU A 649 -20.42 22.39 18.20
CA LEU A 649 -19.38 22.37 19.22
C LEU A 649 -19.03 23.81 19.67
N ASN A 650 -18.91 23.99 20.98
CA ASN A 650 -18.38 25.17 21.64
C ASN A 650 -17.06 24.79 22.32
N ALA A 651 -15.95 25.42 21.91
CA ALA A 651 -14.59 24.99 22.25
C ALA A 651 -13.70 26.21 22.56
N ALA A 652 -12.63 25.99 23.33
CA ALA A 652 -11.48 26.89 23.29
C ALA A 652 -10.81 26.73 21.91
N ALA A 653 -10.59 27.84 21.21
CA ALA A 653 -10.11 27.84 19.83
C ALA A 653 -8.87 28.72 19.66
N TYR A 654 -7.83 28.17 19.03
CA TYR A 654 -6.57 28.84 18.73
C TYR A 654 -6.38 28.89 17.23
N SER A 655 -6.21 30.09 16.66
CA SER A 655 -5.90 30.27 15.24
C SER A 655 -4.45 30.71 15.06
N PHE A 656 -3.77 30.10 14.10
CA PHE A 656 -2.38 30.39 13.73
C PHE A 656 -2.32 30.81 12.26
N SER A 657 -1.71 31.95 11.99
CA SER A 657 -1.47 32.43 10.62
C SER A 657 -0.05 32.08 10.20
N VAL A 658 0.06 31.19 9.22
CA VAL A 658 1.31 30.63 8.70
C VAL A 658 1.65 31.36 7.39
N PRO A 659 2.74 32.16 7.35
CA PRO A 659 3.03 33.04 6.21
C PRO A 659 3.92 32.40 5.14
N ASP A 660 4.69 31.36 5.50
CA ASP A 660 5.63 30.66 4.63
C ASP A 660 5.05 29.29 4.23
N THR A 661 5.27 28.85 2.99
CA THR A 661 4.81 27.54 2.54
C THR A 661 5.85 26.45 2.73
N LEU A 662 5.49 25.47 3.55
CA LEU A 662 6.00 24.11 3.49
C LEU A 662 4.95 23.24 2.78
N LEU A 663 5.41 22.35 1.91
CA LEU A 663 4.68 21.14 1.55
C LEU A 663 4.68 20.24 2.81
N CYS A 664 3.52 20.05 3.43
CA CYS A 664 3.41 19.34 4.69
C CYS A 664 3.83 17.87 4.60
N GLU A 665 4.45 17.37 5.67
CA GLU A 665 4.67 15.95 5.94
C GLU A 665 3.90 15.57 7.20
N HIS A 666 4.40 15.95 8.37
CA HIS A 666 3.76 15.73 9.67
C HIS A 666 3.28 17.05 10.29
N VAL A 667 2.17 17.01 11.01
CA VAL A 667 1.67 18.17 11.79
C VAL A 667 1.60 17.78 13.26
N GLY A 668 2.39 18.45 14.09
CA GLY A 668 2.34 18.31 15.54
C GLY A 668 1.52 19.44 16.17
N VAL A 669 0.79 19.14 17.24
CA VAL A 669 0.15 20.15 18.09
C VAL A 669 0.46 19.84 19.54
N ARG A 670 1.21 20.75 20.17
CA ARG A 670 1.59 20.67 21.58
C ARG A 670 0.58 21.43 22.43
N VAL A 671 -0.04 20.74 23.39
CA VAL A 671 -1.15 21.25 24.21
C VAL A 671 -0.81 21.16 25.68
N ARG A 672 -1.23 22.19 26.43
CA ARG A 672 -1.12 22.27 27.90
C ARG A 672 -2.45 22.72 28.48
N THR A 673 -2.98 22.00 29.47
CA THR A 673 -4.22 22.34 30.17
C THR A 673 -4.05 22.20 31.69
N ASP A 674 -4.94 22.82 32.46
CA ASP A 674 -5.13 22.51 33.89
C ASP A 674 -6.35 21.60 34.13
N HIS A 675 -6.84 20.93 33.09
CA HIS A 675 -8.10 20.19 33.16
C HIS A 675 -7.98 18.96 34.06
N PRO A 676 -8.87 18.76 35.05
CA PRO A 676 -8.73 17.68 36.04
C PRO A 676 -9.09 16.28 35.53
N ARG A 677 -9.56 16.17 34.28
CA ARG A 677 -9.79 14.90 33.56
C ARG A 677 -9.45 15.07 32.09
N ARG A 678 -8.54 14.26 31.56
CA ARG A 678 -8.04 14.35 30.19
C ARG A 678 -8.96 13.65 29.20
N GLY A 679 -9.58 12.53 29.57
CA GLY A 679 -10.60 11.82 28.76
C GLY A 679 -11.89 12.62 28.53
N HIS A 680 -12.08 13.72 29.26
CA HIS A 680 -13.13 14.68 28.95
C HIS A 680 -12.84 15.51 27.68
N LEU A 681 -11.56 15.67 27.31
CA LEU A 681 -11.13 16.59 26.27
C LEU A 681 -11.10 15.94 24.88
N ARG A 682 -11.87 16.52 23.96
CA ARG A 682 -11.65 16.36 22.51
C ARG A 682 -10.67 17.44 22.04
N ILE A 683 -9.66 17.04 21.26
CA ILE A 683 -8.67 17.95 20.66
C ILE A 683 -8.63 17.71 19.16
N THR A 684 -8.81 18.76 18.36
CA THR A 684 -8.72 18.70 16.89
C THR A 684 -7.81 19.77 16.33
N VAL A 685 -7.24 19.51 15.15
CA VAL A 685 -6.57 20.53 14.32
C VAL A 685 -7.15 20.52 12.92
N GLN A 686 -7.32 21.71 12.34
CA GLN A 686 -7.77 21.91 10.98
C GLN A 686 -6.73 22.71 10.18
N SER A 687 -6.45 22.26 8.96
CA SER A 687 -5.60 22.97 8.00
C SER A 687 -6.32 24.11 7.26
N PRO A 688 -5.58 24.97 6.55
CA PRO A 688 -6.14 26.01 5.67
C PRO A 688 -7.02 25.42 4.56
N ALA A 689 -6.69 24.24 4.03
CA ALA A 689 -7.48 23.53 3.02
C ALA A 689 -8.80 22.95 3.58
N GLY A 690 -8.94 22.86 4.91
CA GLY A 690 -10.19 22.50 5.59
C GLY A 690 -10.23 21.09 6.17
N THR A 691 -9.22 20.26 5.90
CA THR A 691 -9.00 18.90 6.43
C THR A 691 -8.87 18.93 7.95
N VAL A 692 -9.46 17.94 8.64
CA VAL A 692 -9.54 17.88 10.11
C VAL A 692 -8.85 16.62 10.64
N SER A 693 -7.97 16.79 11.61
CA SER A 693 -7.34 15.70 12.36
C SER A 693 -7.88 15.67 13.79
N VAL A 694 -8.38 14.51 14.21
CA VAL A 694 -8.76 14.24 15.61
C VAL A 694 -7.51 13.76 16.34
N LEU A 695 -6.98 14.61 17.22
CA LEU A 695 -5.71 14.40 17.91
C LEU A 695 -5.93 13.65 19.23
N GLN A 696 -6.91 14.09 20.01
CA GLN A 696 -7.41 13.36 21.18
C GLN A 696 -8.93 13.20 21.10
N ARG A 697 -9.43 12.04 21.56
CA ARG A 697 -10.85 11.71 21.65
C ARG A 697 -11.33 11.89 23.10
N THR A 698 -12.65 11.94 23.27
CA THR A 698 -13.26 11.74 24.58
C THR A 698 -13.19 10.27 24.96
N GLY A 699 -12.95 9.93 26.22
CA GLY A 699 -13.03 8.57 26.73
C GLY A 699 -12.93 8.47 28.27
N TYR A 700 -12.75 7.26 28.81
CA TYR A 700 -12.74 6.99 30.26
C TYR A 700 -11.54 7.54 31.05
N ASP A 701 -10.52 8.11 30.39
CA ASP A 701 -9.30 8.61 31.04
C ASP A 701 -9.60 9.67 32.13
N THR A 702 -9.22 9.33 33.37
CA THR A 702 -9.46 10.14 34.58
C THR A 702 -8.24 10.92 35.07
N TRP A 703 -7.08 10.79 34.42
CA TRP A 703 -5.89 11.58 34.75
C TRP A 703 -6.07 13.05 34.36
N PRO A 704 -5.38 14.01 35.00
CA PRO A 704 -5.40 15.41 34.59
C PRO A 704 -4.62 15.66 33.27
N GLY A 705 -4.78 16.87 32.72
CA GLY A 705 -3.95 17.39 31.64
C GLY A 705 -4.57 17.29 30.24
N PRO A 706 -3.74 17.21 29.17
CA PRO A 706 -2.27 17.09 29.19
C PRO A 706 -1.58 18.27 29.89
N GLU A 707 -0.61 17.99 30.76
CA GLU A 707 0.24 19.05 31.35
C GLU A 707 1.17 19.64 30.28
N ASP A 708 1.81 18.76 29.49
CA ASP A 708 2.62 19.12 28.32
C ASP A 708 2.77 17.91 27.37
N TRP A 709 1.93 17.81 26.34
CA TRP A 709 1.96 16.70 25.36
C TRP A 709 1.91 17.21 23.92
N THR A 710 2.52 16.47 22.98
CA THR A 710 2.47 16.77 21.54
C THR A 710 1.79 15.62 20.80
N TYR A 711 0.58 15.86 20.32
CA TYR A 711 -0.13 14.96 19.41
C TYR A 711 0.33 15.20 17.98
N TYR A 712 0.33 14.19 17.12
CA TYR A 712 0.75 14.30 15.73
C TYR A 712 -0.34 13.87 14.73
N SER A 713 -0.21 14.31 13.49
CA SER A 713 -1.07 13.91 12.37
C SER A 713 -0.29 13.74 11.07
N THR A 714 -0.59 12.64 10.36
CA THR A 714 -0.18 12.34 9.00
C THR A 714 -1.20 12.83 7.95
N HIS A 715 -2.42 13.20 8.37
CA HIS A 715 -3.53 13.47 7.45
C HIS A 715 -3.23 14.61 6.46
N HIS A 716 -2.35 15.53 6.85
CA HIS A 716 -2.02 16.74 6.10
C HIS A 716 -0.85 16.55 5.12
N PHE A 717 -0.39 15.31 4.88
CA PHE A 717 0.69 15.03 3.93
C PHE A 717 0.39 15.66 2.55
N TYR A 718 1.37 16.45 2.09
CA TYR A 718 1.39 17.23 0.86
C TYR A 718 0.38 18.39 0.74
N GLU A 719 -0.27 18.81 1.82
CA GLU A 719 -1.00 20.08 1.83
C GLU A 719 -0.04 21.29 1.84
N SER A 720 -0.46 22.42 1.24
CA SER A 720 0.19 23.72 1.47
C SER A 720 0.02 24.12 2.92
N SER A 721 1.12 24.39 3.64
CA SER A 721 1.05 24.84 5.03
C SER A 721 0.55 26.28 5.19
N HIS A 722 0.53 27.06 4.11
CA HIS A 722 0.24 28.49 4.16
C HIS A 722 -1.23 28.78 4.50
N GLY A 723 -1.46 29.66 5.48
CA GLY A 723 -2.79 30.22 5.76
C GLY A 723 -3.20 30.11 7.23
N THR A 724 -4.51 29.98 7.48
CA THR A 724 -5.06 29.90 8.84
C THR A 724 -5.26 28.45 9.26
N TRP A 725 -4.43 27.97 10.18
CA TRP A 725 -4.67 26.75 10.92
C TRP A 725 -5.52 27.04 12.16
N THR A 726 -6.38 26.10 12.55
CA THR A 726 -7.21 26.22 13.76
C THR A 726 -7.09 24.96 14.61
N VAL A 727 -6.78 25.13 15.90
CA VAL A 727 -6.85 24.06 16.92
C VAL A 727 -8.08 24.31 17.80
N GLN A 728 -8.85 23.27 18.10
CA GLN A 728 -9.99 23.33 19.03
C GLN A 728 -9.79 22.35 20.19
N ILE A 729 -10.18 22.78 21.40
CA ILE A 729 -10.16 21.99 22.63
C ILE A 729 -11.51 22.16 23.33
N SER A 730 -12.20 21.06 23.61
CA SER A 730 -13.55 21.07 24.22
C SER A 730 -13.73 19.94 25.24
N ASP A 731 -14.37 20.24 26.38
CA ASP A 731 -14.99 19.22 27.24
C ASP A 731 -16.42 18.95 26.72
N GLU A 732 -16.78 17.69 26.48
CA GLU A 732 -18.16 17.32 26.11
C GLU A 732 -19.04 16.90 27.31
N TYR A 733 -18.44 16.65 28.47
CA TYR A 733 -19.08 16.20 29.70
C TYR A 733 -19.34 17.36 30.69
N ALA A 734 -19.66 17.02 31.94
CA ALA A 734 -20.01 17.94 33.01
C ALA A 734 -19.39 17.53 34.36
N GLY A 735 -19.39 18.46 35.33
CA GLY A 735 -18.92 18.27 36.70
C GLY A 735 -17.43 18.60 36.90
N TYR A 736 -16.73 18.94 35.82
CA TYR A 736 -15.31 19.29 35.78
C TYR A 736 -15.12 20.45 34.81
N THR A 737 -14.15 21.32 35.07
CA THR A 737 -13.82 22.48 34.23
C THR A 737 -12.33 22.79 34.29
N GLY A 738 -11.84 23.56 33.32
CA GLY A 738 -10.45 24.03 33.26
C GLY A 738 -10.19 24.91 32.05
N ASN A 739 -8.92 25.06 31.72
CA ASN A 739 -8.37 26.02 30.78
C ASN A 739 -7.30 25.36 29.90
N ALA A 740 -7.25 25.77 28.63
CA ALA A 740 -6.06 25.62 27.82
C ALA A 740 -5.06 26.71 28.26
N LEU A 741 -3.89 26.29 28.72
CA LEU A 741 -2.80 27.14 29.21
C LEU A 741 -1.89 27.61 28.06
N GLY A 742 -1.96 26.92 26.92
CA GLY A 742 -1.33 27.32 25.67
C GLY A 742 -1.27 26.18 24.67
N VAL A 743 -1.15 26.55 23.40
CA VAL A 743 -1.06 25.62 22.26
C VAL A 743 0.10 26.05 21.36
N GLU A 744 0.88 25.10 20.88
CA GLU A 744 1.88 25.31 19.83
C GLU A 744 1.58 24.41 18.62
N LEU A 745 1.42 25.03 17.45
CA LEU A 745 1.37 24.33 16.17
C LEU A 745 2.80 24.11 15.66
N ILE A 746 3.09 22.89 15.21
CA ILE A 746 4.39 22.45 14.72
C ILE A 746 4.20 21.86 13.32
N LEU A 747 4.84 22.43 12.31
CA LEU A 747 4.68 22.03 10.92
C LEU A 747 5.99 21.47 10.39
N TYR A 748 5.99 20.19 10.03
CA TYR A 748 7.11 19.49 9.42
C TYR A 748 6.87 19.40 7.91
N GLY A 749 7.87 19.71 7.10
CA GLY A 749 7.71 19.65 5.64
C GLY A 749 8.92 20.09 4.84
N THR A 750 8.76 20.20 3.52
CA THR A 750 9.78 20.76 2.61
C THR A 750 9.33 22.10 2.06
N PRO A 751 10.16 23.16 2.07
CA PRO A 751 9.78 24.46 1.52
C PRO A 751 9.53 24.37 0.01
N ILE A 752 8.52 25.10 -0.46
CA ILE A 752 8.17 25.23 -1.88
C ILE A 752 7.91 26.68 -2.24
N ALA A 753 8.11 27.05 -3.50
CA ALA A 753 7.63 28.32 -4.03
C ALA A 753 6.17 28.13 -4.42
N ASP A 754 5.22 28.69 -3.67
CA ASP A 754 3.79 28.48 -3.84
C ASP A 754 3.07 29.84 -3.85
N ALA A 755 3.09 30.51 -5.01
CA ALA A 755 2.51 31.84 -5.16
C ALA A 755 0.98 31.80 -5.29
N ASN A 756 0.42 30.67 -5.72
CA ASN A 756 -1.02 30.49 -5.93
C ASN A 756 -1.75 30.01 -4.65
N ARG A 757 -1.03 29.34 -3.72
CA ARG A 757 -1.44 28.76 -2.43
C ARG A 757 -2.26 27.47 -2.52
N ASP A 758 -1.98 26.62 -3.50
CA ASP A 758 -2.58 25.30 -3.64
C ASP A 758 -1.67 24.14 -3.16
N GLY A 759 -0.35 24.35 -3.09
CA GLY A 759 0.62 23.36 -2.62
C GLY A 759 1.45 22.67 -3.69
N LEU A 760 1.32 23.07 -4.96
CA LEU A 760 2.29 22.78 -6.01
C LEU A 760 3.45 23.80 -5.97
N ASP A 761 4.60 23.43 -6.55
CA ASP A 761 5.73 24.37 -6.69
C ASP A 761 5.65 25.14 -8.02
N ASP A 762 5.71 26.47 -7.95
CA ASP A 762 5.65 27.44 -9.05
C ASP A 762 6.53 27.02 -10.25
N ALA A 763 7.74 26.47 -9.99
CA ALA A 763 8.67 26.11 -11.05
C ALA A 763 8.24 24.83 -11.79
N TRP A 764 7.61 23.87 -11.08
CA TRP A 764 7.02 22.66 -11.68
C TRP A 764 5.72 22.99 -12.41
N GLU A 765 4.86 23.84 -11.84
CA GLU A 765 3.66 24.35 -12.51
C GLU A 765 4.01 25.05 -13.84
N LEU A 766 4.96 25.98 -13.82
CA LEU A 766 5.41 26.71 -15.01
C LEU A 766 6.03 25.79 -16.07
N GLN A 767 6.67 24.69 -15.67
CA GLN A 767 7.24 23.69 -16.58
C GLN A 767 6.16 22.89 -17.32
N TRP A 768 5.08 22.50 -16.62
CA TRP A 768 4.11 21.53 -17.15
C TRP A 768 2.69 22.06 -17.35
N LEU A 769 2.11 22.74 -16.37
CA LEU A 769 0.72 23.22 -16.37
C LEU A 769 0.56 24.59 -17.06
N GLN A 770 1.64 25.39 -17.08
CA GLN A 770 1.72 26.68 -17.78
C GLN A 770 0.64 27.68 -17.30
N ALA A 771 -0.14 28.26 -18.21
CA ALA A 771 -1.15 29.28 -17.88
C ALA A 771 -2.47 28.70 -17.33
N ALA A 772 -2.55 27.37 -17.12
CA ALA A 772 -3.69 26.69 -16.55
C ALA A 772 -3.28 26.05 -15.22
N LEU A 773 -3.24 26.86 -14.16
CA LEU A 773 -3.03 26.41 -12.78
C LEU A 773 -4.10 25.36 -12.45
N ALA A 774 -3.71 24.10 -12.38
CA ALA A 774 -4.61 22.96 -12.33
C ALA A 774 -4.44 22.29 -10.97
N ALA A 775 -5.54 22.24 -10.21
CA ALA A 775 -5.54 21.91 -8.79
C ALA A 775 -4.70 20.64 -8.45
N PRO A 776 -4.07 20.58 -7.26
CA PRO A 776 -3.20 19.47 -6.84
C PRO A 776 -3.81 18.07 -6.99
N ALA A 777 -5.15 17.98 -6.86
CA ALA A 777 -5.94 16.76 -6.97
C ALA A 777 -6.40 16.40 -8.40
N ALA A 778 -6.03 17.17 -9.43
CA ALA A 778 -6.38 16.90 -10.83
C ALA A 778 -5.47 15.82 -11.43
N ASP A 779 -6.02 14.99 -12.31
CA ASP A 779 -5.35 13.90 -13.05
C ASP A 779 -5.53 14.17 -14.56
N PRO A 780 -4.62 14.94 -15.21
CA PRO A 780 -4.87 15.47 -16.56
C PRO A 780 -4.75 14.47 -17.70
N ASP A 781 -4.00 13.37 -17.52
CA ASP A 781 -3.91 12.28 -18.52
C ASP A 781 -4.76 11.04 -18.16
N GLY A 782 -5.21 10.92 -16.91
CA GLY A 782 -6.10 9.86 -16.44
C GLY A 782 -5.38 8.58 -15.99
N ASP A 783 -4.06 8.55 -15.77
CA ASP A 783 -3.35 7.34 -15.32
C ASP A 783 -3.50 7.02 -13.83
N GLY A 784 -3.98 7.99 -13.05
CA GLY A 784 -4.39 7.85 -11.66
C GLY A 784 -3.46 8.49 -10.64
N TYR A 785 -2.32 9.05 -11.06
CA TYR A 785 -1.53 9.95 -10.23
C TYR A 785 -2.06 11.40 -10.36
N PRO A 786 -2.52 12.05 -9.28
CA PRO A 786 -2.89 13.46 -9.34
C PRO A 786 -1.65 14.37 -9.35
N ASN A 787 -1.81 15.62 -9.82
CA ASN A 787 -0.74 16.63 -9.99
C ASN A 787 0.24 16.71 -8.82
N VAL A 788 -0.23 16.62 -7.56
CA VAL A 788 0.67 16.66 -6.39
C VAL A 788 1.64 15.48 -6.35
N VAL A 789 1.20 14.27 -6.75
CA VAL A 789 2.04 13.07 -6.79
C VAL A 789 2.99 13.14 -7.98
N GLU A 790 2.53 13.67 -9.11
CA GLU A 790 3.39 13.96 -10.27
C GLU A 790 4.51 14.97 -9.93
N TYR A 791 4.19 15.98 -9.15
CA TYR A 791 5.17 16.92 -8.58
C TYR A 791 6.17 16.21 -7.64
N ILE A 792 5.68 15.32 -6.77
CA ILE A 792 6.53 14.57 -5.83
C ILE A 792 7.48 13.61 -6.55
N LEU A 793 7.03 12.98 -7.64
CA LEU A 793 7.80 12.08 -8.50
C LEU A 793 8.69 12.81 -9.52
N GLY A 794 8.42 14.09 -9.80
CA GLY A 794 9.16 14.90 -10.78
C GLY A 794 8.78 14.60 -12.23
N THR A 795 7.57 14.08 -12.47
CA THR A 795 7.07 13.60 -13.77
C THR A 795 6.25 14.67 -14.50
N ASP A 796 5.77 14.36 -15.72
CA ASP A 796 4.95 15.24 -16.55
C ASP A 796 3.48 14.83 -16.41
N PRO A 797 2.60 15.62 -15.75
CA PRO A 797 1.22 15.27 -15.43
C PRO A 797 0.28 15.19 -16.65
N ARG A 798 0.84 15.18 -17.86
CA ARG A 798 0.13 15.11 -19.14
C ARG A 798 0.61 13.91 -19.98
N ALA A 799 1.49 13.06 -19.42
CA ALA A 799 2.09 11.92 -20.09
C ALA A 799 2.27 10.72 -19.11
N PRO A 800 1.53 9.61 -19.29
CA PRO A 800 1.28 8.64 -18.23
C PRO A 800 2.55 7.92 -17.77
N ASN A 801 2.82 7.97 -16.46
CA ASN A 801 3.95 7.35 -15.78
C ASN A 801 4.10 5.87 -16.09
N ARG A 802 2.96 5.17 -16.24
CA ARG A 802 2.92 3.77 -16.68
C ARG A 802 2.15 3.64 -17.99
N ALA A 803 2.87 3.75 -19.10
CA ALA A 803 2.35 3.44 -20.44
C ALA A 803 1.62 2.07 -20.46
N LEU A 804 0.48 1.99 -21.16
CA LEU A 804 -0.44 0.84 -21.16
C LEU A 804 0.22 -0.44 -21.71
N SER A 805 0.90 -1.18 -20.84
CA SER A 805 1.52 -2.47 -21.13
C SER A 805 0.68 -3.61 -20.56
N LEU A 806 0.29 -4.56 -21.40
CA LEU A 806 -0.35 -5.80 -20.93
C LEU A 806 0.71 -6.77 -20.41
N ASP A 807 0.65 -7.13 -19.13
CA ASP A 807 1.31 -8.32 -18.62
C ASP A 807 0.45 -9.58 -18.82
N LEU A 808 1.10 -10.73 -19.00
CA LEU A 808 0.45 -12.03 -18.93
C LEU A 808 1.29 -12.99 -18.07
N SER A 809 0.89 -13.08 -16.81
CA SER A 809 1.42 -13.99 -15.81
C SER A 809 0.55 -15.24 -15.69
N PHE A 810 1.07 -16.30 -15.05
CA PHE A 810 0.31 -17.53 -14.80
C PHE A 810 0.09 -17.71 -13.30
N ILE A 811 -1.17 -17.90 -12.90
CA ILE A 811 -1.54 -18.24 -11.52
C ILE A 811 -1.27 -19.74 -11.33
N ASP A 812 -1.72 -20.54 -12.29
CA ASP A 812 -1.45 -21.98 -12.46
C ASP A 812 -1.30 -22.32 -13.96
N PRO A 813 -0.97 -23.57 -14.38
CA PRO A 813 -0.76 -23.92 -15.79
C PRO A 813 -1.96 -23.75 -16.73
N ALA A 814 -3.18 -23.66 -16.21
CA ALA A 814 -4.44 -23.51 -16.95
C ALA A 814 -5.06 -22.11 -16.83
N LEU A 815 -4.62 -21.29 -15.86
CA LEU A 815 -5.15 -19.98 -15.53
C LEU A 815 -4.08 -18.88 -15.57
N ALA A 816 -4.28 -17.88 -16.43
CA ALA A 816 -3.42 -16.72 -16.53
C ALA A 816 -4.03 -15.49 -15.83
N ARG A 817 -3.16 -14.59 -15.35
CA ARG A 817 -3.50 -13.21 -14.94
C ARG A 817 -3.14 -12.30 -16.11
N LEU A 818 -4.13 -11.63 -16.70
CA LEU A 818 -3.92 -10.54 -17.65
C LEU A 818 -4.03 -9.23 -16.86
N SER A 819 -3.00 -8.38 -16.85
CA SER A 819 -3.03 -7.13 -16.07
C SER A 819 -2.35 -5.95 -16.77
N TRP A 820 -2.68 -4.73 -16.36
CA TRP A 820 -2.18 -3.50 -16.98
C TRP A 820 -2.30 -2.27 -16.05
N PRO A 821 -1.41 -1.27 -16.16
CA PRO A 821 -1.50 -0.02 -15.41
C PRO A 821 -2.83 0.71 -15.64
N SER A 822 -3.41 1.28 -14.58
CA SER A 822 -4.76 1.85 -14.63
C SER A 822 -5.07 2.79 -13.46
N ALA A 823 -6.05 3.65 -13.67
CA ALA A 823 -6.76 4.45 -12.68
C ALA A 823 -8.16 3.88 -12.37
N THR A 824 -8.86 4.49 -11.41
CA THR A 824 -10.28 4.21 -11.10
C THR A 824 -11.28 4.97 -12.00
N ASN A 825 -10.83 6.02 -12.72
CA ASN A 825 -11.62 6.85 -13.63
C ASN A 825 -11.71 6.29 -15.08
N ARG A 826 -11.30 5.03 -15.29
CA ARG A 826 -11.29 4.35 -16.60
C ARG A 826 -12.15 3.09 -16.57
N HIS A 827 -12.58 2.65 -17.75
CA HIS A 827 -13.23 1.35 -17.98
C HIS A 827 -12.48 0.57 -19.07
N TYR A 828 -12.55 -0.76 -19.01
CA TYR A 828 -11.81 -1.62 -19.93
C TYR A 828 -12.70 -2.69 -20.56
N SER A 829 -12.67 -2.79 -21.89
CA SER A 829 -13.25 -3.88 -22.66
C SER A 829 -12.18 -4.91 -22.99
N ILE A 830 -12.33 -6.15 -22.49
CA ILE A 830 -11.43 -7.26 -22.81
C ILE A 830 -12.04 -8.07 -23.95
N TYR A 831 -11.33 -8.13 -25.06
CA TYR A 831 -11.64 -9.02 -26.19
C TYR A 831 -10.68 -10.20 -26.23
N GLY A 832 -11.10 -11.33 -26.80
CA GLY A 832 -10.20 -12.44 -27.07
C GLY A 832 -10.71 -13.45 -28.09
N GLY A 833 -9.88 -14.45 -28.37
CA GLY A 833 -10.13 -15.45 -29.41
C GLY A 833 -9.01 -16.49 -29.50
N ALA A 834 -9.19 -17.50 -30.35
CA ALA A 834 -8.21 -18.57 -30.59
C ALA A 834 -7.32 -18.35 -31.83
N ASP A 835 -7.72 -17.45 -32.72
CA ASP A 835 -7.03 -17.08 -33.96
C ASP A 835 -7.11 -15.56 -34.17
N LEU A 836 -6.05 -14.98 -34.75
CA LEU A 836 -5.99 -13.57 -35.13
C LEU A 836 -6.52 -13.31 -36.54
N ALA A 837 -6.76 -14.35 -37.34
CA ALA A 837 -7.45 -14.23 -38.63
C ALA A 837 -8.97 -14.05 -38.50
N GLN A 838 -9.51 -14.18 -37.28
CA GLN A 838 -10.93 -13.97 -36.95
C GLN A 838 -11.10 -12.75 -36.04
N PRO A 839 -12.26 -12.06 -36.06
CA PRO A 839 -12.56 -11.01 -35.09
C PRO A 839 -12.53 -11.53 -33.65
N LEU A 840 -11.82 -10.84 -32.76
CA LEU A 840 -11.84 -11.14 -31.32
C LEU A 840 -13.22 -10.76 -30.75
N THR A 841 -13.85 -11.66 -30.00
CA THR A 841 -15.13 -11.42 -29.34
C THR A 841 -14.92 -10.71 -28.00
N LEU A 842 -15.87 -9.87 -27.58
CA LEU A 842 -15.89 -9.32 -26.24
C LEU A 842 -16.05 -10.46 -25.21
N LEU A 843 -15.22 -10.46 -24.17
CA LEU A 843 -15.24 -11.44 -23.08
C LEU A 843 -15.82 -10.83 -21.81
N THR A 844 -15.43 -9.59 -21.48
CA THR A 844 -15.99 -8.84 -20.36
C THR A 844 -15.74 -7.33 -20.51
N ASN A 845 -16.48 -6.53 -19.75
CA ASN A 845 -16.14 -5.16 -19.41
C ASN A 845 -15.93 -5.07 -17.89
N LEU A 846 -14.95 -4.30 -17.44
CA LEU A 846 -14.70 -4.04 -16.02
C LEU A 846 -14.32 -2.56 -15.77
N PRO A 847 -14.65 -2.01 -14.59
CA PRO A 847 -14.07 -0.74 -14.15
C PRO A 847 -12.56 -0.89 -13.94
N GLY A 848 -11.84 0.22 -14.04
CA GLY A 848 -10.43 0.30 -13.68
C GLY A 848 -10.22 0.30 -12.16
N GLN A 849 -9.05 -0.18 -11.76
CA GLN A 849 -8.51 -0.13 -10.42
C GLN A 849 -7.11 0.49 -10.47
N PHE A 850 -6.80 1.34 -9.49
CA PHE A 850 -5.47 1.90 -9.29
C PHE A 850 -4.67 1.01 -8.32
N PRO A 851 -3.36 0.78 -8.53
CA PRO A 851 -2.51 1.27 -9.64
C PRO A 851 -2.46 0.32 -10.86
N GLU A 852 -3.13 -0.83 -10.78
CA GLU A 852 -3.13 -1.87 -11.80
C GLU A 852 -4.48 -2.58 -11.83
N THR A 853 -5.07 -2.72 -13.03
CA THR A 853 -6.26 -3.54 -13.24
C THR A 853 -5.84 -4.91 -13.75
N GLU A 854 -6.62 -5.93 -13.39
CA GLU A 854 -6.34 -7.32 -13.72
C GLU A 854 -7.62 -8.10 -14.06
N TRP A 855 -7.45 -9.20 -14.79
CA TRP A 855 -8.53 -10.12 -15.11
C TRP A 855 -8.01 -11.58 -15.19
N PRO A 856 -8.66 -12.55 -14.51
CA PRO A 856 -8.33 -13.96 -14.63
C PRO A 856 -8.78 -14.50 -16.00
N ALA A 857 -7.80 -14.98 -16.76
CA ALA A 857 -7.95 -15.45 -18.14
C ALA A 857 -7.75 -16.98 -18.21
N GLY A 858 -8.85 -17.72 -18.41
CA GLY A 858 -8.77 -19.17 -18.66
C GLY A 858 -8.07 -19.48 -19.98
N VAL A 859 -6.93 -20.18 -19.93
CA VAL A 859 -6.04 -20.43 -21.08
C VAL A 859 -6.01 -21.90 -21.54
N GLN A 860 -6.90 -22.74 -21.02
CA GLN A 860 -7.09 -24.10 -21.52
C GLN A 860 -7.49 -24.13 -23.02
N GLY A 861 -7.06 -25.18 -23.72
CA GLY A 861 -7.49 -25.49 -25.09
C GLY A 861 -6.62 -24.95 -26.23
N GLY A 862 -5.38 -24.50 -25.97
CA GLY A 862 -4.40 -24.21 -27.02
C GLY A 862 -3.97 -22.74 -27.09
N ARG A 863 -3.94 -22.14 -28.28
CA ARG A 863 -3.57 -20.72 -28.43
C ARG A 863 -4.75 -19.82 -28.06
N ARG A 864 -4.50 -18.80 -27.26
CA ARG A 864 -5.41 -17.71 -26.95
C ARG A 864 -4.73 -16.38 -27.29
N PHE A 865 -5.53 -15.42 -27.71
CA PHE A 865 -5.14 -14.03 -27.94
C PHE A 865 -6.11 -13.12 -27.19
N PHE A 866 -5.60 -12.03 -26.63
CA PHE A 866 -6.37 -11.06 -25.88
C PHE A 866 -6.06 -9.65 -26.39
N ARG A 867 -7.05 -8.75 -26.31
CA ARG A 867 -6.93 -7.32 -26.60
C ARG A 867 -7.77 -6.56 -25.59
N VAL A 868 -7.12 -5.82 -24.70
CA VAL A 868 -7.77 -4.85 -23.83
C VAL A 868 -7.91 -3.53 -24.59
N ILE A 869 -9.06 -2.87 -24.44
CA ILE A 869 -9.27 -1.49 -24.89
C ILE A 869 -9.71 -0.68 -23.66
N GLY A 870 -8.91 0.31 -23.28
CA GLY A 870 -9.30 1.30 -22.28
C GLY A 870 -10.20 2.38 -22.88
N GLN A 871 -11.15 2.85 -22.08
CA GLN A 871 -12.07 3.95 -22.36
C GLN A 871 -12.16 4.83 -21.11
N PRO A 872 -12.49 6.14 -21.24
CA PRO A 872 -12.91 6.94 -20.08
C PRO A 872 -14.10 6.28 -19.37
N ALA A 873 -14.26 6.54 -18.07
CA ALA A 873 -15.53 6.25 -17.39
C ALA A 873 -16.69 7.05 -18.02
N PRO A 874 -17.91 6.48 -18.08
CA PRO A 874 -19.10 7.11 -18.66
C PRO A 874 -19.75 8.17 -17.75
#